data_AF-A0A077XVG2-F1
#
_entry.id   AF-A0A077XVG2-F1
#
_cell.length_a   1.000
_cell.length_b   1.000
_cell.length_c   1.000
_cell.angle_alpha   90.00
_cell.angle_beta   90.00
_cell.angle_gamma   90.00
#
_symmetry.space_group_name_H-M   'P 1'
#
loop_
_entity.id
_entity.type
_entity.pdbx_description
1 polymer ?
#
loop_
_entity_poly.entity_id
_entity_poly.type
_entity_poly.pdbx_seq_one_letter_code
_entity_poly.pdbx_strand_id
1 'polypeptide(L)'
;MAEQEEEIMWPGGFPEAKSVDDFDFIMSGKNGGPITKIPKSRLAEVVGVVGESMPAIQGGTTAASAVTLPAGPVGQNRWFDASWGYWKYNNVVLKNPLGTDGIPEGNDGQLYWSGTATPPTWSISKMQALPMQQGVPVLNPAGSGLPTEKATAEYSVARASLFPGINTYSYLQDLSTGYYIQSTDGSLTASATSSVSAVYPYKSGKIVHINNRTGASGLRFLDASGNPLPPLDVNGNPFATPYASPYLNGGYKGPAGAIGYQFTTGFTGTTNRQNITVTDTPAPVPNPQVRKELIPDTDKVLQVEAKTDSNTLFINTLNSPPISERINKLENTNTPQMFPAANEVDKAFGISIRNDIDSPVKSKLPYTRVFRTDITANGGTNFRTTSIPVGTSNRPTEIDFSFWTRKDQFQAIFTGSSMATFLSGGAYSILQPQNLLTGVEITATPPTVFPSEYSAAVCKAKVINEVNGWIRIRINYSGIVWETTFTGSTIPYFFLFNGASPNGKDFYFADFTVLFNDRAQGNIIYPSSSDDISSNVYSLEGMQNDISKLQDQISSSGNGPVAVKFTGSNLYIGTNWDASNYFVKSCAYERELSFTSNPNFNLSNVYLSLKALKDISIRSKQIKTTGDDICPVQINGGYVGGNHSWSWAKEITLTNHGKTLKDVGSVYKDTNNVEFVIMRIVDSSKIWVCSKNQATNGYSYTYIKPVGDLIYVRNGDNTSTITGYSQDDLRNMYPSLTKSSRKLLLDGVTVVTQVGDYSANFVDVQESYNIIDLTSIVNSIELSRPSSGYTTQPYFSTLPNVEVVGTHNLLYRFDRSGNTVVYTTFVAIKKLDFNFHGFIQAEALNSGSLYIPKALPYTLGSKTYDFRKIENWTTNPTDVLHLTPEYWEKPLSPPDRLVNMNSDVVIALGYIPDKGKALNRKDNVIDAIFLSSIRKLYPKGDSITRVMNEFDTTSIVSYRSFNNPNYNPAGRTNFNFQKDGESITIWLDYHGSLKDSVVALSEWAGMNISVVEKTDNVNLISDIVTNTIDIVSTATASSYGYIVLKLV
;
A
#
# COMPACT_ATOMS: atom_id res chain seq x y z
N MET A 1 5.30 -4.85 -46.45
CA MET A 1 6.00 -5.83 -47.30
C MET A 1 5.46 -7.20 -46.94
N ALA A 2 4.93 -7.90 -47.94
CA ALA A 2 4.63 -9.33 -47.90
C ALA A 2 5.66 -10.01 -48.80
N GLU A 3 6.24 -11.13 -48.34
CA GLU A 3 6.76 -12.28 -49.10
C GLU A 3 7.74 -13.06 -48.20
N GLN A 4 7.26 -14.18 -47.64
CA GLN A 4 7.92 -15.49 -47.73
C GLN A 4 7.03 -16.52 -47.03
N GLU A 5 6.55 -17.46 -47.84
CA GLU A 5 5.81 -18.65 -47.45
C GLU A 5 6.77 -19.67 -46.83
N GLU A 6 6.39 -20.27 -45.70
CA GLU A 6 6.73 -21.67 -45.38
C GLU A 6 5.77 -22.22 -44.27
N GLU A 7 5.05 -23.28 -44.66
CA GLU A 7 4.31 -24.33 -43.94
C GLU A 7 3.66 -24.07 -42.56
N ILE A 8 2.32 -24.07 -42.54
CA ILE A 8 1.50 -24.40 -41.35
C ILE A 8 0.89 -25.80 -41.55
N MET A 9 1.35 -26.78 -40.76
CA MET A 9 0.70 -28.09 -40.64
C MET A 9 -0.57 -28.00 -39.77
N TRP A 10 -1.67 -28.56 -40.27
CA TRP A 10 -2.92 -28.74 -39.53
C TRP A 10 -3.00 -30.15 -38.90
N PRO A 11 -3.27 -30.30 -37.59
CA PRO A 11 -3.75 -31.56 -37.05
C PRO A 11 -5.26 -31.69 -37.28
N GLY A 12 -5.64 -32.78 -37.95
CA GLY A 12 -6.98 -32.99 -38.47
C GLY A 12 -8.05 -33.41 -37.47
N GLY A 13 -9.28 -33.40 -37.99
CA GLY A 13 -10.40 -34.25 -37.56
C GLY A 13 -11.55 -33.53 -36.86
N PHE A 14 -12.54 -33.05 -37.63
CA PHE A 14 -13.97 -33.39 -37.47
C PHE A 14 -14.77 -32.89 -38.72
N PRO A 15 -15.86 -33.59 -39.12
CA PRO A 15 -16.52 -33.39 -40.42
C PRO A 15 -17.75 -32.46 -40.35
N GLU A 16 -18.00 -31.82 -41.50
CA GLU A 16 -19.25 -31.23 -41.99
C GLU A 16 -19.93 -30.08 -41.20
N ALA A 17 -19.72 -28.85 -41.68
CA ALA A 17 -20.75 -27.82 -41.68
C ALA A 17 -20.76 -27.08 -43.03
N LYS A 18 -21.95 -27.06 -43.65
CA LYS A 18 -22.28 -26.50 -44.97
C LYS A 18 -22.62 -25.00 -44.86
N SER A 19 -21.79 -24.13 -45.44
CA SER A 19 -22.14 -22.89 -46.17
C SER A 19 -20.93 -21.96 -46.22
N VAL A 20 -20.58 -21.42 -47.39
CA VAL A 20 -19.29 -20.78 -47.72
C VAL A 20 -19.31 -19.25 -47.53
N ASP A 21 -20.17 -18.71 -46.68
CA ASP A 21 -20.20 -17.26 -46.42
C ASP A 21 -19.99 -17.01 -44.92
N ASP A 22 -18.73 -17.12 -44.47
CA ASP A 22 -18.13 -16.37 -43.35
C ASP A 22 -16.75 -16.97 -42.99
N PHE A 23 -15.66 -16.36 -43.48
CA PHE A 23 -14.31 -16.60 -42.94
C PHE A 23 -13.81 -15.31 -42.27
N ASP A 24 -13.41 -15.44 -41.00
CA ASP A 24 -12.83 -14.39 -40.15
C ASP A 24 -11.30 -14.25 -40.38
N PHE A 25 -10.78 -13.02 -40.32
CA PHE A 25 -9.34 -12.77 -40.22
C PHE A 25 -8.79 -13.37 -38.90
N ILE A 26 -7.67 -14.08 -38.99
CA ILE A 26 -6.92 -14.61 -37.84
C ILE A 26 -5.64 -13.78 -37.70
N MET A 27 -5.47 -13.10 -36.55
CA MET A 27 -4.17 -12.53 -36.19
C MET A 27 -3.50 -13.45 -35.16
N SER A 28 -2.33 -13.98 -35.47
CA SER A 28 -1.51 -14.72 -34.50
C SER A 28 -0.79 -13.75 -33.57
N GLY A 29 -0.98 -13.88 -32.26
CA GLY A 29 -0.08 -13.24 -31.29
C GLY A 29 1.30 -13.87 -31.36
N LYS A 30 2.36 -13.05 -31.37
CA LYS A 30 3.73 -13.54 -31.19
C LYS A 30 3.81 -14.20 -29.80
N ASN A 31 4.20 -15.47 -29.75
CA ASN A 31 4.32 -16.32 -28.54
C ASN A 31 3.02 -16.87 -27.92
N GLY A 32 2.07 -17.36 -28.73
CA GLY A 32 1.11 -18.38 -28.26
C GLY A 32 0.02 -17.95 -27.26
N GLY A 33 -0.29 -16.66 -27.17
CA GLY A 33 -1.44 -16.15 -26.40
C GLY A 33 -2.81 -16.45 -27.05
N PRO A 34 -3.93 -16.25 -26.31
CA PRO A 34 -5.26 -16.67 -26.75
C PRO A 34 -5.73 -15.96 -28.02
N ILE A 35 -6.31 -16.76 -28.92
CA ILE A 35 -6.86 -16.35 -30.21
C ILE A 35 -8.14 -15.53 -29.97
N THR A 36 -8.12 -14.25 -30.31
CA THR A 36 -9.32 -13.39 -30.23
C THR A 36 -10.00 -13.33 -31.60
N LYS A 37 -11.29 -13.70 -31.67
CA LYS A 37 -12.12 -13.58 -32.87
C LYS A 37 -12.84 -12.22 -32.85
N ILE A 38 -12.74 -11.44 -33.93
CA ILE A 38 -13.39 -10.13 -34.04
C ILE A 38 -14.44 -10.20 -35.17
N PRO A 39 -15.73 -9.92 -34.88
CA PRO A 39 -16.78 -9.89 -35.89
C PRO A 39 -16.59 -8.72 -36.87
N LYS A 40 -16.87 -8.93 -38.17
CA LYS A 40 -16.80 -7.92 -39.25
C LYS A 40 -17.60 -6.65 -38.96
N SER A 41 -18.65 -6.72 -38.14
CA SER A 41 -19.44 -5.58 -37.71
C SER A 41 -18.68 -4.59 -36.81
N ARG A 42 -17.56 -5.01 -36.21
CA ARG A 42 -16.68 -4.17 -35.39
C ARG A 42 -15.44 -3.67 -36.12
N LEU A 43 -15.30 -3.98 -37.41
CA LEU A 43 -14.13 -3.56 -38.21
C LEU A 43 -14.04 -2.02 -38.33
N ALA A 44 -15.18 -1.32 -38.32
CA ALA A 44 -15.23 0.14 -38.34
C ALA A 44 -14.82 0.81 -37.01
N GLU A 45 -14.85 0.07 -35.88
CA GLU A 45 -14.40 0.58 -34.57
C GLU A 45 -12.89 0.45 -34.38
N VAL A 46 -12.23 -0.41 -35.16
CA VAL A 46 -10.78 -0.68 -35.08
C VAL A 46 -9.98 0.14 -36.11
N VAL A 47 -10.62 0.65 -37.16
CA VAL A 47 -9.99 1.58 -38.10
C VAL A 47 -10.13 3.02 -37.58
N GLY A 48 -9.30 3.36 -36.60
CA GLY A 48 -8.97 4.76 -36.34
C GLY A 48 -8.43 5.40 -37.62
N VAL A 49 -9.01 6.56 -37.97
CA VAL A 49 -8.63 7.50 -39.05
C VAL A 49 -7.28 7.18 -39.69
N VAL A 50 -7.32 6.80 -40.97
CA VAL A 50 -6.12 6.66 -41.81
C VAL A 50 -5.29 7.94 -41.69
N GLY A 51 -4.16 7.85 -40.99
CA GLY A 51 -3.15 8.90 -41.03
C GLY A 51 -2.67 9.00 -42.47
N GLU A 52 -2.80 10.17 -43.09
CA GLU A 52 -2.09 10.46 -44.34
C GLU A 52 -0.59 10.29 -44.10
N SER A 53 -0.02 9.17 -44.53
CA SER A 53 1.44 9.00 -44.56
C SER A 53 2.00 9.86 -45.68
N MET A 54 2.85 10.84 -45.35
CA MET A 54 3.60 11.57 -46.37
C MET A 54 4.74 10.68 -46.89
N PRO A 55 4.94 10.55 -48.22
CA PRO A 55 6.04 9.79 -48.76
C PRO A 55 7.38 10.46 -48.44
N ALA A 56 8.36 9.67 -48.01
CA ALA A 56 9.72 10.14 -47.76
C ALA A 56 10.43 10.55 -49.05
N ILE A 57 11.19 11.64 -49.01
CA ILE A 57 12.09 12.05 -50.10
C ILE A 57 13.34 11.16 -50.04
N GLN A 58 13.55 10.36 -51.09
CA GLN A 58 14.68 9.43 -51.18
C GLN A 58 16.01 10.20 -51.31
N GLY A 59 17.01 9.79 -50.52
CA GLY A 59 18.23 10.54 -50.26
C GLY A 59 19.12 10.79 -51.49
N GLY A 60 19.43 12.07 -51.69
CA GLY A 60 20.64 12.57 -52.35
C GLY A 60 21.25 13.65 -51.45
N THR A 61 22.59 13.76 -51.43
CA THR A 61 23.43 14.56 -50.52
C THR A 61 23.27 16.09 -50.58
N THR A 62 22.16 16.60 -51.11
CA THR A 62 21.80 18.02 -51.14
C THR A 62 20.44 18.22 -50.48
N ALA A 63 20.39 19.09 -49.48
CA ALA A 63 19.21 19.38 -48.66
C ALA A 63 17.93 19.49 -49.51
N ALA A 64 17.01 18.56 -49.32
CA ALA A 64 15.66 18.69 -49.86
C ALA A 64 14.99 19.93 -49.24
N SER A 65 14.29 20.69 -50.08
CA SER A 65 13.51 21.87 -49.70
C SER A 65 12.55 21.53 -48.55
N ALA A 66 12.44 22.39 -47.54
CA ALA A 66 11.54 22.19 -46.42
C ALA A 66 10.10 21.94 -46.89
N VAL A 67 9.50 20.83 -46.47
CA VAL A 67 8.09 20.53 -46.75
C VAL A 67 7.22 21.28 -45.74
N THR A 68 6.41 22.22 -46.22
CA THR A 68 5.46 22.94 -45.38
C THR A 68 4.23 22.07 -45.11
N LEU A 69 3.95 21.78 -43.83
CA LEU A 69 2.73 21.05 -43.44
C LEU A 69 1.52 22.00 -43.48
N PRO A 70 0.42 21.63 -44.15
CA PRO A 70 -0.81 22.42 -44.13
C PRO A 70 -1.44 22.44 -42.73
N ALA A 71 -2.26 23.46 -42.46
CA ALA A 71 -3.01 23.58 -41.22
C ALA A 71 -4.03 22.41 -41.08
N GLY A 72 -4.06 21.77 -39.90
CA GLY A 72 -5.05 20.74 -39.57
C GLY A 72 -6.27 21.27 -38.81
N PRO A 73 -7.31 20.46 -38.56
CA PRO A 73 -8.34 20.78 -37.57
C PRO A 73 -7.74 20.88 -36.16
N VAL A 74 -8.27 21.78 -35.32
CA VAL A 74 -7.86 21.93 -33.91
C VAL A 74 -7.96 20.57 -33.22
N GLY A 75 -6.86 20.12 -32.58
CA GLY A 75 -6.83 18.85 -31.86
C GLY A 75 -6.26 17.67 -32.65
N GLN A 76 -5.85 17.85 -33.91
CA GLN A 76 -5.30 16.78 -34.74
C GLN A 76 -3.86 16.41 -34.32
N ASN A 77 -3.60 15.11 -34.19
CA ASN A 77 -2.25 14.53 -34.12
C ASN A 77 -1.84 13.96 -35.48
N ARG A 78 -0.58 14.15 -35.87
CA ARG A 78 0.03 13.45 -37.02
C ARG A 78 1.22 12.61 -36.57
N TRP A 79 1.29 11.38 -37.08
CA TRP A 79 2.36 10.42 -36.88
C TRP A 79 3.27 10.37 -38.11
N PHE A 80 4.55 10.12 -37.90
CA PHE A 80 5.53 9.93 -38.96
C PHE A 80 6.02 8.48 -38.95
N ASP A 81 5.89 7.78 -40.07
CA ASP A 81 6.46 6.43 -40.24
C ASP A 81 7.98 6.55 -40.42
N ALA A 82 8.72 5.84 -39.56
CA ALA A 82 10.15 6.01 -39.35
C ALA A 82 11.05 5.22 -40.30
N SER A 83 10.50 4.54 -41.30
CA SER A 83 11.28 3.63 -42.12
C SER A 83 12.19 4.32 -43.17
N TRP A 84 12.03 5.62 -43.45
CA TRP A 84 12.76 6.30 -44.53
C TRP A 84 13.06 7.80 -44.21
N GLY A 85 14.26 8.13 -43.71
CA GLY A 85 14.84 9.49 -43.76
C GLY A 85 14.95 10.32 -42.46
N TYR A 86 15.62 11.49 -42.55
CA TYR A 86 15.82 12.47 -41.47
C TYR A 86 14.65 13.47 -41.38
N TRP A 87 14.15 13.74 -40.17
CA TRP A 87 13.07 14.72 -39.95
C TRP A 87 13.51 15.81 -38.98
N LYS A 88 13.25 17.07 -39.33
CA LYS A 88 13.51 18.25 -38.48
C LYS A 88 12.27 19.12 -38.37
N TYR A 89 12.01 19.66 -37.18
CA TYR A 89 11.01 20.72 -36.96
C TYR A 89 11.68 21.90 -36.26
N ASN A 90 11.64 23.11 -36.85
CA ASN A 90 12.37 24.29 -36.35
C ASN A 90 13.85 24.01 -35.99
N ASN A 91 14.58 23.34 -36.88
CA ASN A 91 15.97 22.89 -36.69
C ASN A 91 16.21 21.86 -35.57
N VAL A 92 15.17 21.41 -34.88
CA VAL A 92 15.26 20.28 -33.93
C VAL A 92 15.13 18.97 -34.70
N VAL A 93 16.12 18.08 -34.58
CA VAL A 93 16.07 16.73 -35.16
C VAL A 93 15.05 15.92 -34.38
N LEU A 94 14.02 15.44 -35.07
CA LEU A 94 12.99 14.60 -34.47
C LEU A 94 13.40 13.12 -34.47
N LYS A 95 14.23 12.68 -35.44
CA LYS A 95 14.81 11.33 -35.50
C LYS A 95 16.06 11.27 -36.40
N ASN A 96 17.08 10.49 -36.01
CA ASN A 96 18.28 10.20 -36.80
C ASN A 96 18.39 8.67 -37.01
N PRO A 97 18.28 8.15 -38.24
CA PRO A 97 18.30 6.70 -38.48
C PRO A 97 19.69 6.05 -38.38
N LEU A 98 20.78 6.81 -38.18
CA LEU A 98 22.14 6.27 -38.08
C LEU A 98 22.63 6.05 -36.64
N GLY A 99 21.90 6.51 -35.61
CA GLY A 99 22.27 6.27 -34.20
C GLY A 99 23.60 6.88 -33.71
N THR A 100 24.26 7.74 -34.50
CA THR A 100 25.64 8.20 -34.23
C THR A 100 25.77 9.52 -33.45
N ASP A 101 24.69 10.20 -33.08
CA ASP A 101 24.74 11.52 -32.42
C ASP A 101 24.56 11.46 -30.89
N GLY A 102 24.43 10.26 -30.31
CA GLY A 102 24.36 10.07 -28.85
C GLY A 102 23.03 10.47 -28.22
N ILE A 103 21.98 10.62 -29.01
CA ILE A 103 20.61 10.86 -28.51
C ILE A 103 19.87 9.51 -28.40
N PRO A 104 19.22 9.18 -27.27
CA PRO A 104 18.54 7.89 -27.12
C PRO A 104 17.46 7.64 -28.18
N GLU A 105 17.50 6.47 -28.82
CA GLU A 105 16.43 5.99 -29.70
C GLU A 105 15.17 5.72 -28.88
N GLY A 106 14.13 6.53 -29.08
CA GLY A 106 12.85 6.32 -28.37
C GLY A 106 11.74 7.34 -28.61
N ASN A 107 11.88 8.27 -29.56
CA ASN A 107 10.86 9.29 -29.79
C ASN A 107 10.27 9.19 -31.20
N ASP A 108 9.20 8.40 -31.35
CA ASP A 108 8.29 8.56 -32.47
C ASP A 108 7.47 9.83 -32.22
N GLY A 109 7.93 10.96 -32.77
CA GLY A 109 7.37 12.28 -32.47
C GLY A 109 5.98 12.47 -33.07
N GLN A 110 4.95 12.59 -32.22
CA GLN A 110 3.66 13.16 -32.64
C GLN A 110 3.75 14.68 -32.69
N LEU A 111 3.32 15.28 -33.81
CA LEU A 111 3.03 16.71 -33.88
C LEU A 111 1.54 16.94 -33.65
N TYR A 112 1.23 17.88 -32.75
CA TYR A 112 -0.12 18.32 -32.40
C TYR A 112 -0.40 19.71 -32.95
N TRP A 113 -1.53 19.85 -33.63
CA TRP A 113 -2.02 21.13 -34.11
C TRP A 113 -2.88 21.82 -33.06
N SER A 114 -2.32 22.84 -32.40
CA SER A 114 -3.00 23.55 -31.32
C SER A 114 -4.14 24.45 -31.81
N GLY A 115 -4.06 24.93 -33.06
CA GLY A 115 -5.00 25.84 -33.73
C GLY A 115 -5.39 27.12 -32.96
N THR A 116 -4.76 27.38 -31.82
CA THR A 116 -5.10 28.44 -30.85
C THR A 116 -3.96 29.45 -30.65
N ALA A 117 -2.75 29.13 -31.12
CA ALA A 117 -1.65 30.09 -31.19
C ALA A 117 -1.80 31.01 -32.42
N THR A 118 -1.30 32.26 -32.34
CA THR A 118 -1.30 33.22 -33.46
C THR A 118 0.13 33.60 -33.82
N PRO A 119 0.65 33.20 -35.00
CA PRO A 119 0.01 32.33 -35.99
C PRO A 119 -0.09 30.87 -35.50
N PRO A 120 -1.06 30.08 -36.03
CA PRO A 120 -1.25 28.70 -35.60
C PRO A 120 -0.04 27.87 -36.01
N THR A 121 0.52 27.13 -35.06
CA THR A 121 1.75 26.34 -35.22
C THR A 121 1.53 24.89 -34.80
N TRP A 122 2.25 23.98 -35.46
CA TRP A 122 2.40 22.61 -34.98
C TRP A 122 3.27 22.64 -33.72
N SER A 123 2.96 21.82 -32.71
CA SER A 123 3.72 21.74 -31.47
C SER A 123 3.98 20.29 -31.11
N ILE A 124 5.11 20.00 -30.47
CA ILE A 124 5.41 18.65 -29.98
C ILE A 124 4.62 18.46 -28.68
N SER A 125 3.68 17.51 -28.66
CA SER A 125 2.84 17.27 -27.48
C SER A 125 3.67 16.76 -26.30
N LYS A 126 3.80 17.60 -25.27
CA LYS A 126 4.29 17.29 -23.90
C LYS A 126 5.44 16.27 -23.82
N MET A 127 6.67 16.76 -24.04
CA MET A 127 7.81 16.20 -23.32
C MET A 127 8.10 17.07 -22.09
N GLN A 128 8.16 16.43 -20.92
CA GLN A 128 8.76 16.99 -19.72
C GLN A 128 10.21 17.32 -20.06
N ALA A 129 10.60 18.58 -19.91
CA ALA A 129 11.93 19.04 -20.30
C ALA A 129 13.02 18.37 -19.44
N LEU A 130 13.92 17.63 -20.07
CA LEU A 130 15.25 17.34 -19.52
C LEU A 130 16.20 18.45 -19.98
N PRO A 131 17.02 19.04 -19.09
CA PRO A 131 18.02 20.02 -19.48
C PRO A 131 19.31 19.34 -19.96
N MET A 132 19.68 19.61 -21.22
CA MET A 132 21.05 19.55 -21.76
C MET A 132 21.16 20.68 -22.81
N GLN A 133 22.26 21.41 -23.04
CA GLN A 133 23.70 21.20 -22.80
C GLN A 133 24.42 22.58 -22.97
N GLN A 134 25.56 22.89 -22.32
CA GLN A 134 26.95 22.89 -22.83
C GLN A 134 27.79 23.67 -21.79
N GLY A 135 29.07 23.44 -21.50
CA GLY A 135 30.07 22.46 -21.90
C GLY A 135 31.37 22.83 -21.14
N VAL A 136 32.15 21.86 -20.67
CA VAL A 136 33.54 22.09 -20.22
C VAL A 136 34.36 20.81 -20.49
N PRO A 137 35.63 20.91 -20.94
CA PRO A 137 36.42 19.79 -21.44
C PRO A 137 36.87 18.81 -20.35
N VAL A 138 37.02 17.55 -20.78
CA VAL A 138 37.68 16.47 -20.06
C VAL A 138 39.19 16.75 -20.00
N LEU A 139 39.76 16.74 -18.80
CA LEU A 139 41.14 16.33 -18.60
C LEU A 139 41.21 15.37 -17.40
N ASN A 140 41.58 14.13 -17.70
CA ASN A 140 42.10 13.16 -16.75
C ASN A 140 43.60 13.03 -17.01
N PRO A 141 44.45 13.09 -15.98
CA PRO A 141 45.41 12.01 -15.86
C PRO A 141 45.73 11.67 -14.39
N ALA A 142 45.01 10.73 -13.79
CA ALA A 142 45.54 9.63 -12.97
C ALA A 142 44.44 8.74 -12.38
N GLY A 143 44.22 7.58 -13.03
CA GLY A 143 44.06 6.27 -12.36
C GLY A 143 42.78 5.95 -11.58
N SER A 144 41.83 5.31 -12.26
CA SER A 144 41.23 3.99 -11.94
C SER A 144 39.76 3.96 -12.35
N GLY A 145 39.45 3.09 -13.31
CA GLY A 145 38.22 3.13 -14.08
C GLY A 145 37.00 2.55 -13.39
N LEU A 146 35.86 3.19 -13.64
CA LEU A 146 34.54 2.56 -13.65
C LEU A 146 33.93 2.80 -15.05
N PRO A 147 33.27 1.81 -15.69
CA PRO A 147 32.63 1.99 -16.99
C PRO A 147 31.38 2.87 -16.88
N THR A 148 31.29 3.87 -17.75
CA THR A 148 30.27 4.94 -17.70
C THR A 148 28.94 4.61 -18.39
N GLU A 149 28.68 3.35 -18.79
CA GLU A 149 27.57 3.04 -19.71
C GLU A 149 26.37 2.27 -19.13
N LYS A 150 26.18 2.22 -17.81
CA LYS A 150 24.97 1.60 -17.21
C LYS A 150 24.24 2.42 -16.14
N ALA A 151 24.53 3.72 -16.01
CA ALA A 151 24.02 4.52 -14.89
C ALA A 151 22.67 5.22 -15.12
N THR A 152 22.05 5.12 -16.30
CA THR A 152 20.90 5.97 -16.68
C THR A 152 19.56 5.26 -16.87
N ALA A 153 19.48 3.92 -16.77
CA ALA A 153 18.25 3.17 -17.09
C ALA A 153 17.47 2.57 -15.90
N GLU A 154 17.97 2.60 -14.66
CA GLU A 154 17.32 1.90 -13.52
C GLU A 154 16.72 2.79 -12.41
N TYR A 155 16.59 4.11 -12.61
CA TYR A 155 16.12 5.04 -11.57
C TYR A 155 14.71 5.61 -11.79
N SER A 156 13.80 4.81 -12.33
CA SER A 156 12.38 5.18 -12.48
C SER A 156 11.44 4.05 -12.05
N VAL A 157 11.48 3.63 -10.77
CA VAL A 157 10.41 2.83 -10.16
C VAL A 157 10.16 3.23 -8.69
N ALA A 158 8.89 3.48 -8.39
CA ALA A 158 8.23 3.59 -7.08
C ALA A 158 8.50 4.83 -6.20
N ARG A 159 7.77 5.92 -6.49
CA ARG A 159 7.30 6.87 -5.47
C ARG A 159 6.27 6.20 -4.56
N ALA A 160 6.69 5.74 -3.39
CA ALA A 160 5.81 5.48 -2.25
C ALA A 160 6.58 5.83 -0.97
N SER A 161 6.57 7.10 -0.60
CA SER A 161 7.27 7.64 0.56
C SER A 161 6.60 7.17 1.86
N LEU A 162 7.45 6.85 2.84
CA LEU A 162 7.05 6.23 4.09
C LEU A 162 6.39 7.21 5.12
N PHE A 163 5.92 8.40 4.72
CA PHE A 163 5.24 9.37 5.62
C PHE A 163 4.39 10.40 4.83
N PRO A 164 3.18 10.78 5.27
CA PRO A 164 2.54 12.01 4.83
C PRO A 164 3.21 13.21 5.53
N GLY A 165 3.60 14.23 4.76
CA GLY A 165 4.11 15.52 5.28
C GLY A 165 5.63 15.66 5.37
N ILE A 166 6.39 14.66 4.93
CA ILE A 166 7.85 14.75 4.79
C ILE A 166 8.20 14.72 3.31
N ASN A 167 8.53 15.88 2.74
CA ASN A 167 9.19 15.93 1.44
C ASN A 167 10.63 15.47 1.69
N THR A 168 10.94 14.24 1.29
CA THR A 168 12.31 13.74 1.30
C THR A 168 12.98 14.18 0.01
N TYR A 169 13.99 15.01 0.15
CA TYR A 169 14.77 15.59 -0.94
C TYR A 169 15.65 14.53 -1.62
N SER A 170 15.66 14.51 -2.96
CA SER A 170 16.62 13.71 -3.74
C SER A 170 17.64 14.63 -4.40
N TYR A 171 18.92 14.46 -4.02
CA TYR A 171 20.06 15.32 -4.38
C TYR A 171 20.24 15.55 -5.89
N LEU A 172 19.70 14.69 -6.76
CA LEU A 172 20.00 14.70 -8.20
C LEU A 172 18.95 15.39 -9.08
N GLN A 173 17.76 15.75 -8.57
CA GLN A 173 16.66 16.28 -9.42
C GLN A 173 16.13 17.67 -9.02
N ASP A 174 16.42 18.16 -7.81
CA ASP A 174 15.72 19.32 -7.23
C ASP A 174 16.63 20.54 -6.92
N LEU A 175 17.78 20.68 -7.61
CA LEU A 175 18.71 21.80 -7.44
C LEU A 175 18.89 22.61 -8.73
N SER A 176 18.83 23.94 -8.57
CA SER A 176 19.45 24.86 -9.51
C SER A 176 20.88 25.15 -9.04
N THR A 177 21.84 24.47 -9.67
CA THR A 177 23.28 24.69 -9.41
C THR A 177 23.72 26.05 -9.94
N GLY A 178 24.65 26.71 -9.26
CA GLY A 178 25.21 27.97 -9.73
C GLY A 178 24.57 29.22 -9.12
N TYR A 179 23.74 29.07 -8.08
CA TYR A 179 22.99 30.18 -7.47
C TYR A 179 22.97 30.08 -5.94
N TYR A 180 22.77 31.22 -5.28
CA TYR A 180 22.37 31.33 -3.88
C TYR A 180 21.30 32.41 -3.71
N ILE A 181 20.59 32.41 -2.57
CA ILE A 181 19.60 33.42 -2.21
C ILE A 181 20.31 34.54 -1.47
N GLN A 182 20.26 35.75 -2.01
CA GLN A 182 20.87 36.94 -1.42
C GLN A 182 20.12 37.33 -0.13
N SER A 183 20.89 37.55 0.95
CA SER A 183 20.33 37.79 2.29
C SER A 183 19.58 39.12 2.44
N THR A 184 19.86 40.09 1.57
CA THR A 184 19.30 41.45 1.62
C THR A 184 17.94 41.57 0.94
N ASP A 185 17.74 40.92 -0.21
CA ASP A 185 16.55 41.10 -1.06
C ASP A 185 15.90 39.79 -1.51
N GLY A 186 16.47 38.63 -1.16
CA GLY A 186 15.94 37.32 -1.52
C GLY A 186 16.11 36.97 -3.00
N SER A 187 16.85 37.78 -3.78
CA SER A 187 17.13 37.51 -5.20
C SER A 187 18.05 36.30 -5.37
N LEU A 188 17.96 35.62 -6.53
CA LEU A 188 18.92 34.58 -6.88
C LEU A 188 20.17 35.23 -7.48
N THR A 189 21.29 35.11 -6.79
CA THR A 189 22.59 35.60 -7.26
C THR A 189 23.45 34.42 -7.70
N ALA A 190 24.16 34.57 -8.82
CA ALA A 190 25.03 33.53 -9.33
C ALA A 190 26.20 33.24 -8.36
N SER A 191 26.54 31.97 -8.18
CA SER A 191 27.65 31.51 -7.35
C SER A 191 28.18 30.17 -7.85
N ALA A 192 29.50 30.08 -8.07
CA ALA A 192 30.15 28.84 -8.47
C ALA A 192 30.16 27.75 -7.39
N THR A 193 29.82 28.10 -6.14
CA THR A 193 29.98 27.25 -4.95
C THR A 193 28.68 27.04 -4.19
N SER A 194 27.53 27.30 -4.81
CA SER A 194 26.22 27.21 -4.16
C SER A 194 25.16 26.69 -5.12
N SER A 195 24.10 26.14 -4.54
CA SER A 195 22.91 25.71 -5.28
C SER A 195 21.67 26.12 -4.50
N VAL A 196 20.56 26.37 -5.19
CA VAL A 196 19.26 26.65 -4.56
C VAL A 196 18.29 25.52 -4.85
N SER A 197 17.44 25.20 -3.89
CA SER A 197 16.38 24.21 -4.09
C SER A 197 15.38 24.62 -5.18
N ALA A 198 14.66 23.65 -5.74
CA ALA A 198 13.42 23.92 -6.47
C ALA A 198 12.42 24.70 -5.59
N VAL A 199 11.44 25.35 -6.22
CA VAL A 199 10.33 25.99 -5.51
C VAL A 199 9.39 24.92 -5.01
N TYR A 200 9.22 24.85 -3.68
CA TYR A 200 8.26 23.94 -3.06
C TYR A 200 6.96 24.69 -2.75
N PRO A 201 5.79 24.06 -2.91
CA PRO A 201 4.53 24.64 -2.51
C PRO A 201 4.49 24.83 -0.99
N TYR A 202 3.97 25.97 -0.55
CA TYR A 202 3.75 26.31 0.85
C TYR A 202 2.26 26.32 1.14
N LYS A 203 1.85 25.67 2.22
CA LYS A 203 0.49 25.77 2.75
C LYS A 203 0.44 26.86 3.82
N SER A 204 -0.39 27.88 3.60
CA SER A 204 -0.58 28.99 4.54
C SER A 204 -0.86 28.48 5.96
N GLY A 205 -0.15 29.07 6.94
CA GLY A 205 -0.27 28.72 8.36
C GLY A 205 0.56 27.53 8.84
N LYS A 206 1.39 26.91 7.98
CA LYS A 206 2.31 25.82 8.37
C LYS A 206 3.70 26.33 8.74
N ILE A 207 4.42 25.53 9.53
CA ILE A 207 5.85 25.72 9.79
C ILE A 207 6.62 24.78 8.87
N VAL A 208 7.53 25.35 8.09
CA VAL A 208 8.51 24.66 7.25
C VAL A 208 9.73 24.37 8.10
N HIS A 209 10.03 23.11 8.40
CA HIS A 209 11.28 22.74 9.08
C HIS A 209 12.33 22.33 8.06
N ILE A 210 13.51 22.96 8.08
CA ILE A 210 14.65 22.57 7.24
C ILE A 210 15.70 21.94 8.14
N ASN A 211 16.10 20.69 7.85
CA ASN A 211 17.11 19.94 8.60
C ASN A 211 18.24 19.45 7.69
N ASN A 212 19.41 19.15 8.26
CA ASN A 212 20.61 18.65 7.57
C ASN A 212 21.19 19.57 6.48
N ARG A 213 21.03 20.89 6.65
CA ARG A 213 21.65 21.90 5.78
C ARG A 213 23.04 22.28 6.29
N THR A 214 23.99 22.40 5.35
CA THR A 214 25.34 22.95 5.55
C THR A 214 25.59 24.13 4.61
N GLY A 215 26.41 25.11 5.03
CA GLY A 215 26.87 26.25 4.20
C GLY A 215 26.11 27.58 4.37
N ALA A 216 26.11 28.47 3.37
CA ALA A 216 25.65 29.86 3.50
C ALA A 216 24.13 30.04 3.70
N SER A 217 23.73 31.04 4.49
CA SER A 217 22.34 31.36 4.87
C SER A 217 21.54 32.02 3.74
N GLY A 218 20.32 31.55 3.51
CA GLY A 218 19.44 32.01 2.44
C GLY A 218 18.17 31.17 2.40
N LEU A 219 17.03 31.77 2.69
CA LEU A 219 15.68 31.18 2.61
C LEU A 219 14.73 32.29 2.14
N ARG A 220 13.87 31.99 1.16
CA ARG A 220 12.82 32.88 0.71
C ARG A 220 11.50 32.13 0.58
N PHE A 221 10.40 32.79 0.93
CA PHE A 221 9.07 32.41 0.49
C PHE A 221 8.76 33.11 -0.83
N LEU A 222 7.75 32.66 -1.55
CA LEU A 222 7.34 33.21 -2.84
C LEU A 222 5.84 33.45 -2.84
N ASP A 223 5.43 34.61 -3.34
CA ASP A 223 4.03 34.91 -3.61
C ASP A 223 3.53 34.26 -4.93
N ALA A 224 2.26 34.47 -5.27
CA ALA A 224 1.66 33.92 -6.48
C ALA A 224 2.30 34.41 -7.80
N SER A 225 3.05 35.51 -7.75
CA SER A 225 3.77 36.08 -8.89
C SER A 225 5.25 35.68 -8.91
N GLY A 226 5.71 34.89 -7.93
CA GLY A 226 7.10 34.49 -7.79
C GLY A 226 8.02 35.54 -7.17
N ASN A 227 7.47 36.60 -6.55
CA ASN A 227 8.28 37.60 -5.84
C ASN A 227 8.75 37.03 -4.49
N PRO A 228 10.00 37.31 -4.07
CA PRO A 228 10.51 36.86 -2.79
C PRO A 228 9.79 37.55 -1.62
N LEU A 229 9.40 36.75 -0.63
CA LEU A 229 8.86 37.18 0.65
C LEU A 229 9.80 36.71 1.77
N PRO A 230 10.10 37.56 2.78
CA PRO A 230 11.04 37.22 3.84
C PRO A 230 10.45 36.17 4.79
N PRO A 231 11.18 35.10 5.17
CA PRO A 231 10.71 34.16 6.18
C PRO A 231 10.43 34.85 7.53
N LEU A 232 9.48 34.29 8.29
CA LEU A 232 9.22 34.63 9.69
C LEU A 232 9.71 33.49 10.60
N ASP A 233 10.03 33.80 11.86
CA ASP A 233 10.28 32.78 12.87
C ASP A 233 8.99 31.96 13.17
N VAL A 234 9.12 30.89 13.96
CA VAL A 234 7.98 30.03 14.33
C VAL A 234 6.85 30.78 15.06
N ASN A 235 7.14 31.93 15.66
CA ASN A 235 6.20 32.79 16.37
C ASN A 235 5.59 33.87 15.45
N GLY A 236 6.05 33.98 14.21
CA GLY A 236 5.59 34.97 13.24
C GLY A 236 6.33 36.32 13.28
N ASN A 237 7.48 36.42 13.96
CA ASN A 237 8.29 37.64 13.96
C ASN A 237 9.25 37.68 12.76
N PRO A 238 9.52 38.86 12.18
CA PRO A 238 10.53 39.01 11.14
C PRO A 238 11.96 38.82 11.68
N PHE A 239 12.84 38.22 10.87
CA PHE A 239 14.27 38.14 11.20
C PHE A 239 14.98 39.49 10.99
N ALA A 240 16.06 39.72 11.75
CA ALA A 240 16.87 40.95 11.64
C ALA A 240 17.50 41.14 10.24
N THR A 241 17.73 40.05 9.52
CA THR A 241 18.18 40.05 8.12
C THR A 241 17.13 39.33 7.29
N PRO A 242 16.38 40.01 6.41
CA PRO A 242 15.10 39.52 5.87
C PRO A 242 15.15 38.17 5.17
N TYR A 243 16.30 37.74 4.63
CA TYR A 243 16.45 36.44 3.95
C TYR A 243 17.63 35.59 4.44
N ALA A 244 18.44 36.12 5.36
CA ALA A 244 19.45 35.33 6.06
C ALA A 244 18.80 34.71 7.30
N SER A 245 18.56 33.40 7.24
CA SER A 245 18.23 32.69 8.47
C SER A 245 19.45 32.67 9.39
N PRO A 246 19.31 33.08 10.66
CA PRO A 246 20.38 32.90 11.65
C PRO A 246 20.61 31.42 12.00
N TYR A 247 19.68 30.54 11.65
CA TYR A 247 19.76 29.10 11.89
C TYR A 247 19.88 28.37 10.56
N LEU A 248 20.87 27.49 10.41
CA LEU A 248 21.00 26.66 9.22
C LEU A 248 19.94 25.55 9.20
N ASN A 249 19.53 25.09 10.38
CA ASN A 249 18.48 24.12 10.58
C ASN A 249 17.46 24.69 11.56
N GLY A 250 16.16 24.64 11.24
CA GLY A 250 15.14 25.28 12.05
C GLY A 250 13.76 25.32 11.40
N GLY A 251 12.78 25.82 12.16
CA GLY A 251 11.39 26.03 11.70
C GLY A 251 11.17 27.46 11.21
N TYR A 252 10.44 27.59 10.10
CA TYR A 252 10.16 28.86 9.43
C TYR A 252 8.68 28.98 9.10
N LYS A 253 8.10 30.15 9.32
CA LYS A 253 6.73 30.44 8.93
C LYS A 253 6.73 31.34 7.70
N GLY A 254 5.92 30.98 6.70
CA GLY A 254 5.72 31.82 5.52
C GLY A 254 4.81 33.02 5.85
N PRO A 255 5.13 34.23 5.37
CA PRO A 255 4.25 35.40 5.48
C PRO A 255 2.89 35.22 4.81
N ALA A 256 1.97 36.14 5.07
CA ALA A 256 0.70 36.19 4.35
C ALA A 256 0.94 36.32 2.85
N GLY A 257 0.22 35.52 2.05
CA GLY A 257 0.36 35.50 0.59
C GLY A 257 1.46 34.58 0.04
N ALA A 258 2.25 33.95 0.90
CA ALA A 258 3.20 32.92 0.46
C ALA A 258 2.46 31.69 -0.10
N ILE A 259 2.88 31.23 -1.27
CA ILE A 259 2.41 29.99 -1.91
C ILE A 259 3.55 29.00 -2.17
N GLY A 260 4.80 29.40 -1.98
CA GLY A 260 5.95 28.52 -2.08
C GLY A 260 7.17 29.00 -1.31
N TYR A 261 8.23 28.19 -1.27
CA TYR A 261 9.52 28.52 -0.63
C TYR A 261 10.71 27.89 -1.35
N GLN A 262 11.88 28.48 -1.14
CA GLN A 262 13.19 28.02 -1.63
C GLN A 262 14.29 28.30 -0.61
N PHE A 263 15.32 27.46 -0.56
CA PHE A 263 16.47 27.65 0.32
C PHE A 263 17.80 27.42 -0.41
N THR A 264 18.83 28.13 0.04
CA THR A 264 20.21 27.91 -0.43
C THR A 264 20.79 26.65 0.21
N THR A 265 21.57 25.92 -0.56
CA THR A 265 22.32 24.75 -0.13
C THR A 265 23.80 25.04 -0.44
N GLY A 266 24.65 25.09 0.59
CA GLY A 266 26.04 25.50 0.39
C GLY A 266 26.91 24.30 0.07
N PHE A 267 27.01 23.95 -1.21
CA PHE A 267 27.82 22.83 -1.67
C PHE A 267 29.01 23.30 -2.50
N THR A 268 30.21 23.16 -1.93
CA THR A 268 31.50 23.24 -2.62
C THR A 268 31.95 21.82 -3.01
N GLY A 269 31.63 21.36 -4.20
CA GLY A 269 32.19 20.10 -4.73
C GLY A 269 31.68 18.81 -4.08
N THR A 270 32.10 17.70 -4.68
CA THR A 270 31.47 16.36 -4.73
C THR A 270 31.38 15.55 -3.42
N THR A 271 31.74 16.09 -2.25
CA THR A 271 31.98 15.28 -1.04
C THR A 271 30.90 15.33 0.05
N ASN A 272 29.90 16.22 -0.03
CA ASN A 272 28.82 16.31 0.97
C ASN A 272 27.43 16.15 0.34
N ARG A 273 26.95 14.92 0.18
CA ARG A 273 25.57 14.61 -0.26
C ARG A 273 24.68 14.33 0.97
N GLN A 274 24.31 15.38 1.72
CA GLN A 274 23.37 15.22 2.83
C GLN A 274 21.92 15.40 2.36
N ASN A 275 21.02 14.54 2.84
CA ASN A 275 19.58 14.64 2.57
C ASN A 275 19.00 15.77 3.41
N ILE A 276 18.60 16.88 2.78
CA ILE A 276 17.88 17.97 3.44
C ILE A 276 16.42 17.54 3.61
N THR A 277 15.95 17.38 4.84
CA THR A 277 14.55 17.02 5.09
C THR A 277 13.73 18.28 5.28
N VAL A 278 12.59 18.36 4.58
CA VAL A 278 11.62 19.44 4.78
C VAL A 278 10.26 18.90 5.20
N THR A 279 9.74 19.41 6.32
CA THR A 279 8.43 19.02 6.85
C THR A 279 7.51 20.22 7.05
N ASP A 280 6.23 20.07 6.69
CA ASP A 280 5.18 21.06 6.91
C ASP A 280 4.32 20.62 8.10
N THR A 281 4.47 21.27 9.25
CA THR A 281 3.68 20.94 10.45
C THR A 281 2.72 22.07 10.86
N PRO A 282 1.54 21.77 11.43
CA PRO A 282 0.65 22.80 11.98
C PRO A 282 1.16 23.44 13.29
N ALA A 283 2.03 22.78 14.06
CA ALA A 283 2.61 23.16 15.37
C ALA A 283 3.57 22.03 15.83
N PRO A 284 4.37 22.18 16.92
CA PRO A 284 5.24 21.10 17.39
C PRO A 284 4.37 19.93 17.85
N VAL A 285 4.49 18.77 17.21
CA VAL A 285 3.74 17.57 17.59
C VAL A 285 4.56 16.79 18.63
N PRO A 286 4.10 16.68 19.89
CA PRO A 286 4.62 15.68 20.81
C PRO A 286 4.07 14.32 20.36
N ASN A 287 4.96 13.37 20.10
CA ASN A 287 4.76 12.01 19.58
C ASN A 287 4.55 11.86 18.05
N PRO A 288 5.52 11.25 17.34
CA PRO A 288 5.26 10.68 16.02
C PRO A 288 4.35 9.46 16.20
N GLN A 289 3.06 9.61 15.86
CA GLN A 289 2.11 8.50 15.83
C GLN A 289 2.35 7.61 14.60
N VAL A 290 2.18 6.30 14.79
CA VAL A 290 2.09 5.29 13.73
C VAL A 290 1.01 5.72 12.72
N ARG A 291 1.26 5.55 11.42
CA ARG A 291 0.37 6.07 10.36
C ARG A 291 -1.05 5.49 10.43
N LYS A 292 -2.03 6.32 10.07
CA LYS A 292 -3.43 5.92 9.79
C LYS A 292 -3.57 4.92 8.63
N GLU A 293 -2.67 4.97 7.66
CA GLU A 293 -2.64 4.09 6.47
C GLU A 293 -1.95 2.74 6.73
N LEU A 294 -1.42 2.53 7.94
CA LEU A 294 -1.09 1.21 8.49
C LEU A 294 -2.21 0.64 9.37
N ILE A 295 -3.33 1.37 9.50
CA ILE A 295 -4.60 0.86 10.01
C ILE A 295 -5.36 0.38 8.77
N PRO A 296 -5.64 -0.93 8.63
CA PRO A 296 -6.48 -1.45 7.56
C PRO A 296 -7.74 -0.62 7.43
N ASP A 297 -8.07 -0.32 6.18
CA ASP A 297 -9.17 0.53 5.70
C ASP A 297 -10.41 0.41 6.61
N THR A 298 -10.44 1.22 7.68
CA THR A 298 -11.54 1.26 8.65
C THR A 298 -12.83 1.64 7.97
N ASP A 299 -12.74 2.34 6.83
CA ASP A 299 -13.89 2.69 6.04
C ASP A 299 -14.50 1.45 5.39
N LYS A 300 -13.74 0.39 5.05
CA LYS A 300 -14.34 -0.85 4.54
C LYS A 300 -15.03 -1.68 5.61
N VAL A 301 -14.47 -1.81 6.82
CA VAL A 301 -15.13 -2.56 7.91
C VAL A 301 -16.33 -1.79 8.47
N LEU A 302 -16.20 -0.47 8.67
CA LEU A 302 -17.33 0.39 9.05
C LEU A 302 -18.35 0.51 7.92
N GLN A 303 -17.96 0.49 6.64
CA GLN A 303 -18.91 0.39 5.52
C GLN A 303 -19.55 -0.98 5.45
N VAL A 304 -18.89 -2.07 5.86
CA VAL A 304 -19.46 -3.42 5.88
C VAL A 304 -20.40 -3.58 7.08
N GLU A 305 -20.05 -3.10 8.27
CA GLU A 305 -20.95 -3.02 9.43
C GLU A 305 -22.12 -2.07 9.14
N ALA A 306 -21.87 -0.87 8.61
CA ALA A 306 -22.95 0.04 8.24
C ALA A 306 -23.81 -0.49 7.08
N LYS A 307 -23.24 -1.23 6.12
CA LYS A 307 -24.02 -1.93 5.09
C LYS A 307 -24.80 -3.10 5.68
N THR A 308 -24.25 -3.82 6.66
CA THR A 308 -24.95 -4.93 7.33
C THR A 308 -26.09 -4.40 8.17
N ASP A 309 -25.87 -3.36 8.98
CA ASP A 309 -26.90 -2.69 9.77
C ASP A 309 -27.95 -2.02 8.89
N SER A 310 -27.53 -1.35 7.80
CA SER A 310 -28.44 -0.75 6.83
C SER A 310 -29.25 -1.81 6.07
N ASN A 311 -28.65 -2.94 5.71
CA ASN A 311 -29.34 -4.06 5.05
C ASN A 311 -30.26 -4.80 6.02
N THR A 312 -29.87 -4.97 7.29
CA THR A 312 -30.71 -5.57 8.34
C THR A 312 -31.88 -4.65 8.68
N LEU A 313 -31.67 -3.33 8.79
CA LEU A 313 -32.74 -2.35 8.97
C LEU A 313 -33.67 -2.31 7.76
N PHE A 314 -33.12 -2.39 6.54
CA PHE A 314 -33.88 -2.46 5.29
C PHE A 314 -34.70 -3.77 5.19
N ILE A 315 -34.13 -4.91 5.58
CA ILE A 315 -34.82 -6.22 5.66
C ILE A 315 -35.92 -6.19 6.74
N ASN A 316 -35.67 -5.59 7.89
CA ASN A 316 -36.68 -5.43 8.95
C ASN A 316 -37.81 -4.48 8.52
N THR A 317 -37.49 -3.46 7.71
CA THR A 317 -38.48 -2.55 7.09
C THR A 317 -39.28 -3.26 6.00
N LEU A 318 -38.68 -4.16 5.23
CA LEU A 318 -39.32 -5.04 4.24
C LEU A 318 -40.21 -6.13 4.88
N ASN A 319 -39.84 -6.62 6.06
CA ASN A 319 -40.58 -7.64 6.82
C ASN A 319 -41.68 -7.06 7.72
N SER A 320 -41.76 -5.73 7.83
CA SER A 320 -42.89 -5.05 8.45
C SER A 320 -44.09 -5.13 7.49
N PRO A 321 -45.28 -5.60 7.88
CA PRO A 321 -46.38 -5.85 6.93
C PRO A 321 -46.86 -4.54 6.27
N PRO A 322 -46.82 -4.40 4.92
CA PRO A 322 -47.53 -3.34 4.21
C PRO A 322 -48.87 -3.84 3.64
N ILE A 323 -49.75 -2.87 3.36
CA ILE A 323 -51.22 -2.98 3.36
C ILE A 323 -51.83 -3.25 1.95
N SER A 324 -51.06 -3.70 0.95
CA SER A 324 -51.62 -3.92 -0.41
C SER A 324 -50.89 -5.00 -1.23
N GLU A 325 -51.67 -5.94 -1.78
CA GLU A 325 -51.23 -7.07 -2.60
C GLU A 325 -50.68 -6.64 -3.98
N ARG A 326 -49.67 -7.37 -4.45
CA ARG A 326 -49.04 -7.22 -5.78
C ARG A 326 -49.66 -8.17 -6.80
N ILE A 327 -49.93 -7.70 -8.03
CA ILE A 327 -50.53 -8.53 -9.09
C ILE A 327 -49.66 -8.47 -10.35
N ASN A 328 -48.50 -9.13 -10.28
CA ASN A 328 -47.71 -9.56 -11.43
C ASN A 328 -47.46 -11.07 -11.32
N LYS A 329 -48.53 -11.85 -11.17
CA LYS A 329 -48.43 -13.31 -11.21
C LYS A 329 -48.63 -13.72 -12.66
N LEU A 330 -47.54 -14.15 -13.31
CA LEU A 330 -47.52 -14.78 -14.63
C LEU A 330 -47.43 -13.86 -15.87
N GLU A 331 -47.30 -12.54 -15.75
CA GLU A 331 -47.27 -11.68 -16.96
C GLU A 331 -46.09 -12.01 -17.89
N ASN A 332 -44.92 -12.36 -17.34
CA ASN A 332 -43.75 -12.70 -18.16
C ASN A 332 -43.61 -14.23 -18.40
N THR A 333 -44.72 -14.96 -18.50
CA THR A 333 -44.76 -16.40 -18.80
C THR A 333 -45.42 -16.69 -20.15
N ASN A 334 -45.51 -17.96 -20.52
CA ASN A 334 -46.25 -18.41 -21.70
C ASN A 334 -47.79 -18.28 -21.56
N THR A 335 -48.31 -17.97 -20.36
CA THR A 335 -49.74 -17.78 -20.08
C THR A 335 -49.98 -16.52 -19.23
N PRO A 336 -49.80 -15.31 -19.80
CA PRO A 336 -49.99 -14.04 -19.10
C PRO A 336 -51.47 -13.80 -18.79
N GLN A 337 -51.74 -13.11 -17.68
CA GLN A 337 -53.10 -12.87 -17.20
C GLN A 337 -53.72 -11.61 -17.80
N MET A 338 -52.96 -10.50 -17.93
CA MET A 338 -53.52 -9.24 -18.43
C MET A 338 -53.66 -9.20 -19.95
N PHE A 339 -52.70 -9.76 -20.69
CA PHE A 339 -52.73 -9.81 -22.16
C PHE A 339 -52.43 -11.23 -22.68
N PRO A 340 -53.37 -12.18 -22.53
CA PRO A 340 -53.23 -13.53 -23.06
C PRO A 340 -53.21 -13.56 -24.59
N ALA A 341 -52.72 -14.67 -25.16
CA ALA A 341 -52.79 -14.90 -26.60
C ALA A 341 -54.24 -14.80 -27.09
N ALA A 342 -54.45 -14.08 -28.19
CA ALA A 342 -55.77 -13.80 -28.72
C ALA A 342 -55.72 -13.67 -30.25
N ASN A 343 -56.72 -14.22 -30.93
CA ASN A 343 -56.87 -14.06 -32.37
C ASN A 343 -57.33 -12.65 -32.71
N GLU A 344 -56.85 -12.10 -33.81
CA GLU A 344 -57.32 -10.81 -34.34
C GLU A 344 -58.82 -10.88 -34.69
N VAL A 345 -59.59 -9.85 -34.32
CA VAL A 345 -61.03 -9.71 -34.63
C VAL A 345 -61.34 -8.25 -34.97
N ASP A 346 -62.51 -7.95 -35.54
CA ASP A 346 -62.92 -6.58 -35.88
C ASP A 346 -62.72 -5.64 -34.68
N LYS A 347 -61.90 -4.59 -34.86
CA LYS A 347 -61.53 -3.59 -33.85
C LYS A 347 -60.65 -4.07 -32.68
N ALA A 348 -59.96 -5.22 -32.79
CA ALA A 348 -59.03 -5.69 -31.75
C ALA A 348 -57.79 -6.46 -32.28
N PHE A 349 -56.60 -6.13 -31.74
CA PHE A 349 -55.33 -6.74 -32.14
C PHE A 349 -55.25 -8.24 -31.92
N GLY A 350 -54.56 -8.95 -32.82
CA GLY A 350 -54.00 -10.26 -32.51
C GLY A 350 -52.87 -10.13 -31.49
N ILE A 351 -52.79 -11.05 -30.53
CA ILE A 351 -51.70 -11.14 -29.56
C ILE A 351 -51.09 -12.53 -29.67
N SER A 352 -49.80 -12.60 -29.98
CA SER A 352 -49.01 -13.84 -29.91
C SER A 352 -48.01 -13.78 -28.76
N ILE A 353 -47.76 -14.92 -28.14
CA ILE A 353 -46.76 -15.09 -27.07
C ILE A 353 -45.69 -16.04 -27.61
N ARG A 354 -44.44 -15.62 -27.56
CA ARG A 354 -43.31 -16.40 -28.06
C ARG A 354 -42.10 -16.29 -27.15
N ASN A 355 -41.14 -17.19 -27.34
CA ASN A 355 -39.86 -17.09 -26.65
C ASN A 355 -39.16 -15.77 -27.02
N ASP A 356 -38.69 -15.08 -25.99
CA ASP A 356 -37.86 -13.89 -26.13
C ASP A 356 -36.44 -14.31 -26.51
N ILE A 357 -35.93 -13.83 -27.64
CA ILE A 357 -34.62 -14.24 -28.17
C ILE A 357 -33.63 -13.07 -28.24
N ASP A 358 -34.12 -11.85 -28.07
CA ASP A 358 -33.41 -10.64 -28.50
C ASP A 358 -33.64 -9.42 -27.61
N SER A 359 -34.56 -9.44 -26.65
CA SER A 359 -34.70 -8.34 -25.69
C SER A 359 -33.53 -8.29 -24.68
N PRO A 360 -33.31 -7.13 -24.02
CA PRO A 360 -32.31 -7.01 -22.96
C PRO A 360 -32.53 -7.93 -21.75
N VAL A 361 -33.74 -8.47 -21.59
CA VAL A 361 -34.14 -9.28 -20.42
C VAL A 361 -34.33 -10.77 -20.75
N LYS A 362 -34.10 -11.19 -21.99
CA LYS A 362 -34.37 -12.55 -22.49
C LYS A 362 -33.82 -13.71 -21.64
N SER A 363 -32.66 -13.52 -21.00
CA SER A 363 -32.03 -14.54 -20.15
C SER A 363 -32.73 -14.74 -18.81
N LYS A 364 -33.55 -13.77 -18.39
CA LYS A 364 -34.27 -13.74 -17.12
C LYS A 364 -35.78 -13.89 -17.32
N LEU A 365 -36.32 -13.32 -18.39
CA LEU A 365 -37.74 -13.33 -18.75
C LEU A 365 -37.88 -13.89 -20.17
N PRO A 366 -38.12 -15.19 -20.32
CA PRO A 366 -37.93 -15.88 -21.60
C PRO A 366 -39.12 -15.72 -22.57
N TYR A 367 -40.08 -14.83 -22.31
CA TYR A 367 -41.27 -14.68 -23.14
C TYR A 367 -41.55 -13.21 -23.49
N THR A 368 -41.96 -12.98 -24.74
CA THR A 368 -42.37 -11.67 -25.26
C THR A 368 -43.77 -11.79 -25.86
N ARG A 369 -44.56 -10.72 -25.73
CA ARG A 369 -45.86 -10.59 -26.41
C ARG A 369 -45.71 -9.72 -27.64
N VAL A 370 -46.40 -10.09 -28.70
CA VAL A 370 -46.40 -9.34 -29.95
C VAL A 370 -47.84 -9.04 -30.32
N PHE A 371 -48.16 -7.75 -30.34
CA PHE A 371 -49.44 -7.22 -30.78
C PHE A 371 -49.35 -6.91 -32.27
N ARG A 372 -50.33 -7.38 -33.05
CA ARG A 372 -50.35 -7.22 -34.50
C ARG A 372 -51.78 -7.01 -35.00
N THR A 373 -51.94 -6.25 -36.08
CA THR A 373 -53.19 -6.18 -36.84
C THR A 373 -52.89 -6.25 -38.34
N ASP A 374 -53.57 -7.14 -39.05
CA ASP A 374 -53.49 -7.31 -40.51
C ASP A 374 -54.80 -6.90 -41.21
N ILE A 375 -55.85 -6.56 -40.46
CA ILE A 375 -57.15 -6.09 -41.01
C ILE A 375 -57.02 -4.62 -41.42
N THR A 376 -57.27 -4.32 -42.71
CA THR A 376 -57.30 -2.95 -43.25
C THR A 376 -58.27 -2.09 -42.46
N ALA A 377 -57.75 -1.05 -41.80
CA ALA A 377 -58.53 -0.17 -40.93
C ALA A 377 -59.70 0.46 -41.70
N ASN A 378 -60.92 -0.04 -41.49
CA ASN A 378 -62.17 0.63 -41.89
C ASN A 378 -62.46 1.83 -40.95
N GLY A 379 -61.47 2.71 -40.76
CA GLY A 379 -61.56 3.89 -39.89
C GLY A 379 -61.82 3.60 -38.41
N GLY A 380 -61.73 2.34 -37.98
CA GLY A 380 -62.03 1.90 -36.61
C GLY A 380 -60.80 1.87 -35.70
N THR A 381 -61.00 2.21 -34.43
CA THR A 381 -60.04 2.10 -33.32
C THR A 381 -59.81 0.62 -32.95
N ASN A 382 -58.56 0.14 -33.06
CA ASN A 382 -58.18 -1.22 -32.61
C ASN A 382 -57.68 -1.19 -31.16
N PHE A 383 -58.28 -1.96 -30.25
CA PHE A 383 -57.88 -2.00 -28.84
C PHE A 383 -57.96 -3.40 -28.22
N ARG A 384 -57.29 -3.60 -27.08
CA ARG A 384 -57.49 -4.74 -26.20
C ARG A 384 -57.71 -4.27 -24.77
N THR A 385 -58.63 -4.93 -24.08
CA THR A 385 -59.04 -4.60 -22.72
C THR A 385 -58.50 -5.62 -21.74
N THR A 386 -58.16 -5.16 -20.54
CA THR A 386 -57.83 -6.04 -19.42
C THR A 386 -58.32 -5.45 -18.10
N SER A 387 -58.51 -6.28 -17.08
CA SER A 387 -58.96 -5.84 -15.76
C SER A 387 -57.79 -5.74 -14.80
N ILE A 388 -57.57 -4.56 -14.25
CA ILE A 388 -56.56 -4.28 -13.25
C ILE A 388 -57.19 -4.33 -11.87
N PRO A 389 -56.69 -5.19 -10.99
CA PRO A 389 -57.13 -5.26 -9.60
C PRO A 389 -56.59 -4.08 -8.79
N VAL A 390 -57.49 -3.33 -8.15
CA VAL A 390 -57.18 -2.12 -7.35
C VAL A 390 -57.61 -2.24 -5.90
N GLY A 391 -58.24 -3.37 -5.52
CA GLY A 391 -58.71 -3.63 -4.17
C GLY A 391 -59.95 -2.81 -3.78
N THR A 392 -60.58 -3.20 -2.66
CA THR A 392 -61.84 -2.60 -2.19
C THR A 392 -61.68 -1.59 -1.05
N SER A 393 -60.61 -1.70 -0.26
CA SER A 393 -60.40 -0.90 0.96
C SER A 393 -59.14 -0.03 0.96
N ASN A 394 -58.10 -0.41 0.19
CA ASN A 394 -56.80 0.28 0.17
C ASN A 394 -56.35 0.50 -1.28
N ARG A 395 -57.00 1.45 -1.95
CA ARG A 395 -56.79 1.69 -3.38
C ARG A 395 -55.46 2.42 -3.65
N PRO A 396 -54.79 2.13 -4.76
CA PRO A 396 -53.51 2.73 -5.08
C PRO A 396 -53.65 4.21 -5.46
N THR A 397 -52.87 5.09 -4.86
CA THR A 397 -52.75 6.50 -5.27
C THR A 397 -51.89 6.67 -6.52
N GLU A 398 -51.15 5.62 -6.88
CA GLU A 398 -50.27 5.57 -8.05
C GLU A 398 -50.25 4.17 -8.68
N ILE A 399 -50.30 4.11 -10.03
CA ILE A 399 -50.23 2.88 -10.83
C ILE A 399 -49.19 3.08 -11.94
N ASP A 400 -48.19 2.20 -12.00
CA ASP A 400 -47.13 2.22 -13.01
C ASP A 400 -47.22 1.03 -13.95
N PHE A 401 -47.08 1.29 -15.25
CA PHE A 401 -46.89 0.28 -16.29
C PHE A 401 -45.50 0.45 -16.91
N SER A 402 -44.81 -0.64 -17.16
CA SER A 402 -43.55 -0.60 -17.91
C SER A 402 -43.37 -1.82 -18.79
N PHE A 403 -42.71 -1.62 -19.93
CA PHE A 403 -42.36 -2.70 -20.86
C PHE A 403 -41.20 -2.29 -21.77
N TRP A 404 -40.45 -3.28 -22.26
CA TRP A 404 -39.49 -3.16 -23.35
C TRP A 404 -40.18 -3.34 -24.70
N THR A 405 -39.82 -2.49 -25.66
CA THR A 405 -40.26 -2.59 -27.05
C THR A 405 -39.14 -2.24 -28.03
N ARG A 406 -39.27 -2.66 -29.28
CA ARG A 406 -38.32 -2.37 -30.37
C ARG A 406 -38.45 -0.91 -30.79
N LYS A 407 -37.34 -0.16 -30.77
CA LYS A 407 -37.32 1.29 -31.05
C LYS A 407 -37.77 1.62 -32.46
N ASP A 408 -37.27 0.87 -33.43
CA ASP A 408 -37.60 0.99 -34.86
C ASP A 408 -39.09 0.69 -35.11
N GLN A 409 -39.63 -0.36 -34.49
CA GLN A 409 -41.05 -0.71 -34.61
C GLN A 409 -41.95 0.31 -33.92
N PHE A 410 -41.59 0.76 -32.72
CA PHE A 410 -42.28 1.84 -32.02
C PHE A 410 -42.33 3.10 -32.90
N GLN A 411 -41.19 3.51 -33.45
CA GLN A 411 -41.11 4.66 -34.35
C GLN A 411 -41.98 4.46 -35.60
N ALA A 412 -41.92 3.29 -36.23
CA ALA A 412 -42.68 2.98 -37.44
C ALA A 412 -44.20 2.99 -37.20
N ILE A 413 -44.67 2.54 -36.04
CA ILE A 413 -46.09 2.53 -35.67
C ILE A 413 -46.59 3.95 -35.37
N PHE A 414 -45.74 4.75 -34.70
CA PHE A 414 -46.14 6.02 -34.08
C PHE A 414 -45.75 7.29 -34.85
N THR A 415 -45.15 7.16 -36.04
CA THR A 415 -44.88 8.31 -36.91
C THR A 415 -46.19 8.90 -37.45
N GLY A 416 -46.60 10.05 -36.93
CA GLY A 416 -47.79 10.78 -37.39
C GLY A 416 -49.14 10.27 -36.84
N SER A 417 -49.13 9.40 -35.83
CA SER A 417 -50.32 8.85 -35.16
C SER A 417 -50.37 9.23 -33.68
N SER A 418 -51.45 8.87 -32.97
CA SER A 418 -51.56 9.06 -31.51
C SER A 418 -51.65 7.72 -30.78
N MET A 419 -51.17 7.71 -29.54
CA MET A 419 -51.25 6.59 -28.61
C MET A 419 -52.22 7.00 -27.50
N ALA A 420 -53.23 6.18 -27.23
CA ALA A 420 -54.11 6.40 -26.11
C ALA A 420 -54.06 5.24 -25.12
N THR A 421 -53.95 5.58 -23.86
CA THR A 421 -53.94 4.64 -22.74
C THR A 421 -55.13 4.96 -21.86
N PHE A 422 -55.94 3.97 -21.52
CA PHE A 422 -57.17 4.20 -20.77
C PHE A 422 -57.07 3.60 -19.39
N LEU A 423 -57.44 4.38 -18.38
CA LEU A 423 -57.62 3.91 -17.02
C LEU A 423 -59.10 4.05 -16.68
N SER A 424 -59.73 2.94 -16.27
CA SER A 424 -61.16 2.88 -15.94
C SER A 424 -62.09 3.40 -17.05
N GLY A 425 -61.69 3.30 -18.31
CA GLY A 425 -62.44 3.80 -19.46
C GLY A 425 -62.23 5.29 -19.78
N GLY A 426 -61.46 6.04 -18.99
CA GLY A 426 -61.03 7.41 -19.31
C GLY A 426 -59.80 7.44 -20.22
N ALA A 427 -59.88 8.13 -21.36
CA ALA A 427 -58.81 8.21 -22.36
C ALA A 427 -57.72 9.22 -21.98
N TYR A 428 -56.49 8.76 -21.74
CA TYR A 428 -55.31 9.62 -21.69
C TYR A 428 -54.57 9.56 -23.02
N SER A 429 -54.57 10.69 -23.73
CA SER A 429 -54.02 10.76 -25.09
C SER A 429 -52.61 11.31 -25.08
N ILE A 430 -51.66 10.53 -25.57
CA ILE A 430 -50.29 10.95 -25.80
C ILE A 430 -50.22 11.39 -27.27
N LEU A 431 -50.29 12.72 -27.47
CA LEU A 431 -50.16 13.34 -28.78
C LEU A 431 -48.69 13.23 -29.22
N GLN A 432 -48.46 12.73 -30.43
CA GLN A 432 -47.12 12.53 -30.99
C GLN A 432 -46.21 11.63 -30.11
N PRO A 433 -46.58 10.35 -29.89
CA PRO A 433 -45.82 9.42 -29.06
C PRO A 433 -44.39 9.18 -29.55
N GLN A 434 -44.08 9.43 -30.82
CA GLN A 434 -42.71 9.42 -31.34
C GLN A 434 -41.78 10.40 -30.60
N ASN A 435 -42.31 11.45 -29.97
CA ASN A 435 -41.51 12.39 -29.19
C ASN A 435 -40.91 11.74 -27.93
N LEU A 436 -41.43 10.59 -27.46
CA LEU A 436 -40.82 9.82 -26.37
C LEU A 436 -39.39 9.37 -26.72
N LEU A 437 -39.10 9.19 -28.01
CA LEU A 437 -37.77 8.82 -28.50
C LEU A 437 -36.73 9.95 -28.39
N THR A 438 -37.15 11.16 -28.05
CA THR A 438 -36.26 12.30 -27.79
C THR A 438 -35.78 12.36 -26.34
N GLY A 439 -36.22 11.42 -25.49
CA GLY A 439 -35.89 11.35 -24.06
C GLY A 439 -36.74 12.25 -23.16
N VAL A 440 -37.67 13.01 -23.74
CA VAL A 440 -38.58 13.90 -23.01
C VAL A 440 -39.76 13.12 -22.42
N GLU A 441 -40.10 13.41 -21.15
CA GLU A 441 -41.32 12.91 -20.51
C GLU A 441 -42.54 13.65 -21.09
N ILE A 442 -43.54 12.89 -21.54
CA ILE A 442 -44.78 13.45 -22.08
C ILE A 442 -45.88 13.26 -21.04
N THR A 443 -46.52 14.38 -20.65
CA THR A 443 -47.77 14.33 -19.90
C THR A 443 -48.93 14.13 -20.87
N ALA A 444 -49.67 13.05 -20.71
CA ALA A 444 -50.82 12.75 -21.56
C ALA A 444 -51.94 13.77 -21.33
N THR A 445 -52.66 14.12 -22.40
CA THR A 445 -53.87 14.94 -22.29
C THR A 445 -54.94 14.13 -21.55
N PRO A 446 -55.47 14.62 -20.40
CA PRO A 446 -56.48 13.91 -19.63
C PRO A 446 -57.81 13.79 -20.39
N PRO A 447 -58.69 12.85 -20.00
CA PRO A 447 -60.01 12.74 -20.59
C PRO A 447 -60.86 13.98 -20.31
N THR A 448 -61.78 14.31 -21.22
CA THR A 448 -62.73 15.43 -21.04
C THR A 448 -63.82 15.13 -20.00
N VAL A 449 -64.05 13.84 -19.71
CA VAL A 449 -64.95 13.35 -18.66
C VAL A 449 -64.23 12.23 -17.93
N PHE A 450 -64.04 12.38 -16.61
CA PHE A 450 -63.50 11.33 -15.77
C PHE A 450 -64.55 10.22 -15.58
N PRO A 451 -64.12 8.95 -15.51
CA PRO A 451 -65.03 7.82 -15.33
C PRO A 451 -65.49 7.74 -13.86
N SER A 452 -66.56 6.97 -13.57
CA SER A 452 -67.20 6.96 -12.25
C SER A 452 -66.34 6.39 -11.11
N GLU A 453 -65.19 5.81 -11.41
CA GLU A 453 -64.32 5.15 -10.45
C GLU A 453 -63.33 6.11 -9.76
N TYR A 454 -62.94 7.21 -10.41
CA TYR A 454 -61.99 8.19 -9.86
C TYR A 454 -62.26 9.61 -10.40
N SER A 455 -62.01 10.64 -9.59
CA SER A 455 -62.27 12.05 -9.93
C SER A 455 -61.07 12.79 -10.53
N ALA A 456 -59.85 12.29 -10.30
CA ALA A 456 -58.63 12.87 -10.85
C ALA A 456 -57.52 11.82 -10.98
N ALA A 457 -56.70 11.93 -12.02
CA ALA A 457 -55.41 11.26 -12.15
C ALA A 457 -54.58 11.93 -13.26
N VAL A 458 -53.26 11.91 -13.12
CA VAL A 458 -52.29 12.41 -14.10
C VAL A 458 -51.58 11.23 -14.75
N CYS A 459 -51.56 11.17 -16.08
CA CYS A 459 -50.83 10.14 -16.82
C CYS A 459 -49.58 10.74 -17.49
N LYS A 460 -48.43 10.11 -17.29
CA LYS A 460 -47.14 10.51 -17.86
C LYS A 460 -46.48 9.31 -18.53
N ALA A 461 -45.80 9.53 -19.65
CA ALA A 461 -45.03 8.50 -20.32
C ALA A 461 -43.59 8.97 -20.59
N LYS A 462 -42.62 8.06 -20.45
CA LYS A 462 -41.20 8.36 -20.69
C LYS A 462 -40.46 7.11 -21.16
N VAL A 463 -39.51 7.28 -22.10
CA VAL A 463 -38.46 6.29 -22.32
C VAL A 463 -37.46 6.40 -21.17
N ILE A 464 -37.38 5.36 -20.35
CA ILE A 464 -36.51 5.31 -19.16
C ILE A 464 -35.17 4.63 -19.45
N ASN A 465 -35.07 3.87 -20.55
CA ASN A 465 -33.85 3.18 -20.92
C ASN A 465 -33.81 2.80 -22.41
N GLU A 466 -32.62 2.62 -22.98
CA GLU A 466 -32.40 2.15 -24.35
C GLU A 466 -31.16 1.24 -24.42
N VAL A 467 -31.33 0.01 -24.94
CA VAL A 467 -30.25 -0.98 -25.07
C VAL A 467 -30.43 -1.75 -26.39
N ASN A 468 -29.41 -1.79 -27.24
CA ASN A 468 -29.37 -2.59 -28.47
C ASN A 468 -30.62 -2.45 -29.37
N GLY A 469 -31.12 -1.21 -29.54
CA GLY A 469 -32.30 -0.93 -30.36
C GLY A 469 -33.64 -1.28 -29.70
N TRP A 470 -33.63 -1.65 -28.42
CA TRP A 470 -34.82 -1.74 -27.57
C TRP A 470 -34.93 -0.51 -26.67
N ILE A 471 -36.15 -0.04 -26.45
CA ILE A 471 -36.46 1.04 -25.51
C ILE A 471 -37.38 0.50 -24.42
N ARG A 472 -37.19 0.98 -23.19
CA ARG A 472 -38.09 0.70 -22.07
C ARG A 472 -38.97 1.91 -21.84
N ILE A 473 -40.28 1.71 -21.94
CA ILE A 473 -41.27 2.76 -21.76
C ILE A 473 -41.93 2.57 -20.40
N ARG A 474 -42.00 3.65 -19.61
CA ARG A 474 -42.83 3.75 -18.41
C ARG A 474 -44.05 4.60 -18.71
N ILE A 475 -45.23 4.15 -18.26
CA ILE A 475 -46.48 4.91 -18.23
C ILE A 475 -46.92 4.97 -16.77
N ASN A 476 -46.87 6.14 -16.17
CA ASN A 476 -47.19 6.40 -14.77
C ASN A 476 -48.55 7.10 -14.65
N TYR A 477 -49.44 6.54 -13.85
CA TYR A 477 -50.66 7.20 -13.38
C TYR A 477 -50.47 7.60 -11.92
N SER A 478 -50.36 8.89 -11.65
CA SER A 478 -50.14 9.44 -10.31
C SER A 478 -51.23 10.44 -9.93
N GLY A 479 -51.33 10.74 -8.64
CA GLY A 479 -52.35 11.65 -8.10
C GLY A 479 -53.77 11.11 -8.29
N ILE A 480 -53.96 9.79 -8.20
CA ILE A 480 -55.27 9.16 -8.37
C ILE A 480 -56.14 9.47 -7.16
N VAL A 481 -57.26 10.14 -7.37
CA VAL A 481 -58.28 10.44 -6.35
C VAL A 481 -59.50 9.56 -6.63
N TRP A 482 -59.64 8.47 -5.87
CA TRP A 482 -60.74 7.52 -6.04
C TRP A 482 -62.08 8.09 -5.57
N GLU A 483 -63.15 7.79 -6.32
CA GLU A 483 -64.50 8.15 -5.91
C GLU A 483 -64.93 7.30 -4.72
N THR A 484 -65.52 7.95 -3.72
CA THR A 484 -65.99 7.27 -2.50
C THR A 484 -67.15 6.32 -2.77
N THR A 485 -67.87 6.54 -3.88
CA THR A 485 -69.00 5.71 -4.35
C THR A 485 -68.55 4.48 -5.13
N PHE A 486 -67.31 4.43 -5.63
CA PHE A 486 -66.79 3.25 -6.30
C PHE A 486 -66.55 2.15 -5.27
N THR A 487 -67.05 0.93 -5.53
CA THR A 487 -66.91 -0.24 -4.63
C THR A 487 -66.25 -1.45 -5.31
N GLY A 488 -65.91 -1.34 -6.60
CA GLY A 488 -65.27 -2.42 -7.36
C GLY A 488 -63.87 -2.76 -6.86
N SER A 489 -63.47 -4.01 -7.07
CA SER A 489 -62.12 -4.54 -6.77
C SER A 489 -61.17 -4.50 -7.97
N THR A 490 -61.69 -4.22 -9.17
CA THR A 490 -60.93 -4.12 -10.42
C THR A 490 -61.44 -2.95 -11.27
N ILE A 491 -60.56 -2.36 -12.09
CA ILE A 491 -60.91 -1.38 -13.12
C ILE A 491 -60.36 -1.81 -14.49
N PRO A 492 -61.00 -1.44 -15.61
CA PRO A 492 -60.49 -1.79 -16.92
C PRO A 492 -59.29 -0.91 -17.33
N TYR A 493 -58.30 -1.50 -18.01
CA TYR A 493 -57.17 -0.83 -18.65
C TYR A 493 -57.07 -1.20 -20.12
N PHE A 494 -56.71 -0.22 -20.94
CA PHE A 494 -56.69 -0.37 -22.39
C PHE A 494 -55.44 0.27 -23.00
N PHE A 495 -54.95 -0.37 -24.05
CA PHE A 495 -53.92 0.19 -24.93
C PHE A 495 -54.51 0.31 -26.34
N LEU A 496 -54.46 1.52 -26.92
CA LEU A 496 -55.04 1.85 -28.23
C LEU A 496 -53.95 2.37 -29.18
N PHE A 497 -53.84 1.76 -30.38
CA PHE A 497 -53.18 2.41 -31.52
C PHE A 497 -54.22 3.16 -32.35
N ASN A 498 -53.99 4.44 -32.63
CA ASN A 498 -54.92 5.23 -33.42
C ASN A 498 -54.38 5.49 -34.83
N GLY A 499 -55.16 5.17 -35.87
CA GLY A 499 -54.83 5.42 -37.29
C GLY A 499 -54.44 4.18 -38.10
N ALA A 500 -54.19 4.36 -39.40
CA ALA A 500 -53.88 3.27 -40.36
C ALA A 500 -52.42 2.77 -40.29
N SER A 501 -51.55 3.45 -39.54
CA SER A 501 -50.10 3.18 -39.43
C SER A 501 -49.65 1.85 -38.78
N PRO A 502 -50.42 1.18 -37.89
CA PRO A 502 -50.00 -0.09 -37.27
C PRO A 502 -50.26 -1.33 -38.14
N ASN A 503 -50.94 -1.19 -39.29
CA ASN A 503 -51.30 -2.33 -40.13
C ASN A 503 -50.05 -3.08 -40.64
N GLY A 504 -50.01 -4.40 -40.41
CA GLY A 504 -48.91 -5.29 -40.78
C GLY A 504 -47.64 -5.14 -39.93
N LYS A 505 -47.66 -4.37 -38.83
CA LYS A 505 -46.50 -4.14 -37.95
C LYS A 505 -46.65 -4.85 -36.60
N ASP A 506 -45.52 -5.26 -36.05
CA ASP A 506 -45.44 -5.98 -34.79
C ASP A 506 -45.06 -5.02 -33.64
N PHE A 507 -45.88 -4.97 -32.59
CA PHE A 507 -45.56 -4.23 -31.37
C PHE A 507 -45.19 -5.15 -30.22
N TYR A 508 -43.96 -5.00 -29.72
CA TYR A 508 -43.34 -5.93 -28.79
C TYR A 508 -43.50 -5.45 -27.36
N PHE A 509 -44.02 -6.32 -26.48
CA PHE A 509 -44.04 -6.15 -25.03
C PHE A 509 -43.19 -7.26 -24.41
N ALA A 510 -41.93 -6.95 -24.09
CA ALA A 510 -41.09 -7.76 -23.22
C ALA A 510 -41.05 -7.13 -21.82
N ASP A 511 -41.01 -7.94 -20.75
CA ASP A 511 -41.08 -7.47 -19.36
C ASP A 511 -42.26 -6.53 -19.06
N PHE A 512 -43.49 -6.97 -19.34
CA PHE A 512 -44.66 -6.16 -19.00
C PHE A 512 -44.89 -6.21 -17.48
N THR A 513 -44.70 -5.07 -16.81
CA THR A 513 -44.78 -4.95 -15.35
C THR A 513 -45.82 -3.91 -14.96
N VAL A 514 -46.65 -4.25 -13.96
CA VAL A 514 -47.59 -3.34 -13.29
C VAL A 514 -47.23 -3.19 -11.81
N LEU A 515 -47.05 -1.96 -11.32
CA LEU A 515 -46.73 -1.66 -9.91
C LEU A 515 -47.78 -0.72 -9.29
N PHE A 516 -48.08 -0.92 -8.01
CA PHE A 516 -48.99 -0.09 -7.21
C PHE A 516 -48.20 0.61 -6.10
N ASN A 517 -48.35 1.94 -5.95
CA ASN A 517 -47.78 2.76 -4.87
C ASN A 517 -46.26 2.60 -4.60
N ASP A 518 -45.49 2.15 -5.61
CA ASP A 518 -44.03 1.99 -5.62
C ASP A 518 -43.39 1.44 -4.32
N ARG A 519 -43.94 0.35 -3.76
CA ARG A 519 -43.30 -0.44 -2.67
C ARG A 519 -43.34 -1.95 -2.91
N ALA A 520 -42.23 -2.63 -2.59
CA ALA A 520 -42.04 -4.06 -2.82
C ALA A 520 -42.68 -4.95 -1.72
N GLN A 521 -43.19 -6.12 -2.13
CA GLN A 521 -43.53 -7.25 -1.24
C GLN A 521 -43.15 -8.58 -1.94
N GLY A 522 -42.40 -9.45 -1.25
CA GLY A 522 -42.05 -10.82 -1.69
C GLY A 522 -40.57 -11.10 -2.02
N ASN A 523 -40.26 -12.35 -2.40
CA ASN A 523 -38.89 -12.89 -2.56
C ASN A 523 -38.09 -12.40 -3.78
N ILE A 524 -38.66 -11.50 -4.59
CA ILE A 524 -37.99 -10.89 -5.76
C ILE A 524 -38.18 -9.38 -5.64
N ILE A 525 -37.07 -8.65 -5.44
CA ILE A 525 -37.06 -7.19 -5.48
C ILE A 525 -36.97 -6.77 -6.95
N TYR A 526 -38.03 -6.17 -7.46
CA TYR A 526 -37.99 -5.49 -8.74
C TYR A 526 -37.51 -4.06 -8.44
N PRO A 527 -36.51 -3.54 -9.16
CA PRO A 527 -36.12 -2.13 -9.03
C PRO A 527 -37.32 -1.21 -9.24
N SER A 528 -37.20 0.04 -8.80
CA SER A 528 -38.19 1.07 -9.12
C SER A 528 -38.48 1.07 -10.61
N SER A 529 -39.68 1.50 -11.02
CA SER A 529 -40.02 1.68 -12.43
C SER A 529 -39.10 2.68 -13.16
N SER A 530 -38.16 3.35 -12.48
CA SER A 530 -37.12 4.23 -13.04
C SER A 530 -35.74 3.59 -13.27
N ASP A 531 -35.46 2.38 -12.78
CA ASP A 531 -34.11 1.82 -12.84
C ASP A 531 -33.85 0.98 -14.11
N ASP A 532 -32.60 1.06 -14.60
CA ASP A 532 -32.04 0.23 -15.67
C ASP A 532 -31.92 -1.23 -15.19
N ILE A 533 -32.76 -2.13 -15.71
CA ILE A 533 -32.80 -3.55 -15.33
C ILE A 533 -31.64 -4.37 -15.93
N SER A 534 -30.72 -3.78 -16.68
CA SER A 534 -29.55 -4.50 -17.20
C SER A 534 -28.69 -5.14 -16.08
N SER A 535 -28.77 -4.70 -14.81
CA SER A 535 -27.96 -5.26 -13.72
C SER A 535 -28.68 -5.84 -12.49
N ASN A 536 -29.90 -5.47 -12.12
CA ASN A 536 -30.40 -5.73 -10.75
C ASN A 536 -31.71 -6.54 -10.66
N VAL A 537 -31.59 -7.87 -10.61
CA VAL A 537 -32.60 -8.72 -9.95
C VAL A 537 -31.88 -9.44 -8.83
N TYR A 538 -32.00 -8.96 -7.60
CA TYR A 538 -31.51 -9.67 -6.41
C TYR A 538 -32.67 -10.51 -5.85
N SER A 539 -32.50 -11.82 -5.79
CA SER A 539 -33.40 -12.66 -4.98
C SER A 539 -33.12 -12.40 -3.50
N LEU A 540 -34.17 -12.44 -2.68
CA LEU A 540 -34.01 -12.33 -1.21
C LEU A 540 -33.05 -13.41 -0.68
N GLU A 541 -33.12 -14.60 -1.30
CA GLU A 541 -32.19 -15.72 -1.08
C GLU A 541 -30.75 -15.38 -1.50
N GLY A 542 -30.54 -14.64 -2.59
CA GLY A 542 -29.21 -14.17 -3.00
C GLY A 542 -28.62 -13.19 -1.99
N MET A 543 -29.43 -12.25 -1.50
CA MET A 543 -28.99 -11.33 -0.44
C MET A 543 -28.77 -12.05 0.90
N GLN A 544 -29.61 -13.03 1.24
CA GLN A 544 -29.43 -13.85 2.44
C GLN A 544 -28.21 -14.78 2.33
N ASN A 545 -27.91 -15.28 1.14
CA ASN A 545 -26.71 -16.05 0.86
C ASN A 545 -25.46 -15.16 0.88
N ASP A 546 -25.54 -13.92 0.42
CA ASP A 546 -24.43 -12.97 0.53
C ASP A 546 -24.23 -12.50 1.97
N ILE A 547 -25.31 -12.25 2.72
CA ILE A 547 -25.26 -12.00 4.17
C ILE A 547 -24.70 -13.22 4.90
N SER A 548 -25.13 -14.43 4.58
CA SER A 548 -24.62 -15.67 5.18
C SER A 548 -23.16 -15.90 4.80
N LYS A 549 -22.75 -15.65 3.55
CA LYS A 549 -21.34 -15.69 3.14
C LYS A 549 -20.50 -14.63 3.84
N LEU A 550 -21.02 -13.43 4.02
CA LEU A 550 -20.34 -12.36 4.77
C LEU A 550 -20.27 -12.72 6.26
N GLN A 551 -21.32 -13.30 6.83
CA GLN A 551 -21.35 -13.84 8.20
C GLN A 551 -20.43 -15.05 8.36
N ASP A 552 -20.29 -15.90 7.34
CA ASP A 552 -19.37 -17.04 7.29
C ASP A 552 -17.92 -16.56 7.12
N GLN A 553 -17.68 -15.47 6.37
CA GLN A 553 -16.38 -14.80 6.30
C GLN A 553 -16.01 -14.15 7.65
N ILE A 554 -16.99 -13.54 8.33
CA ILE A 554 -16.84 -13.02 9.70
C ILE A 554 -16.63 -14.17 10.69
N SER A 555 -17.32 -15.31 10.54
CA SER A 555 -17.22 -16.45 11.46
C SER A 555 -15.96 -17.29 11.23
N SER A 556 -15.51 -17.40 9.99
CA SER A 556 -14.22 -18.02 9.62
C SER A 556 -13.01 -17.17 9.97
N SER A 557 -13.19 -15.86 10.22
CA SER A 557 -12.17 -15.03 10.87
C SER A 557 -11.85 -15.47 12.31
N GLY A 558 -12.69 -16.32 12.92
CA GLY A 558 -12.42 -17.02 14.18
C GLY A 558 -11.47 -18.21 14.09
N ASN A 559 -10.99 -18.59 12.89
CA ASN A 559 -9.99 -19.64 12.66
C ASN A 559 -8.83 -19.15 11.78
N GLY A 560 -8.32 -17.96 12.05
CA GLY A 560 -7.11 -17.47 11.39
C GLY A 560 -5.94 -18.46 11.54
N PRO A 561 -5.06 -18.60 10.53
CA PRO A 561 -3.96 -19.56 10.52
C PRO A 561 -2.90 -19.32 11.62
N VAL A 562 -2.96 -18.18 12.31
CA VAL A 562 -2.17 -17.87 13.49
C VAL A 562 -3.05 -18.01 14.74
N ALA A 563 -2.71 -18.96 15.60
CA ALA A 563 -3.30 -19.09 16.93
C ALA A 563 -2.59 -18.16 17.92
N VAL A 564 -3.33 -17.52 18.81
CA VAL A 564 -2.80 -16.55 19.77
C VAL A 564 -3.33 -16.87 21.16
N LYS A 565 -2.47 -16.82 22.16
CA LYS A 565 -2.86 -16.91 23.57
C LYS A 565 -2.21 -15.78 24.34
N PHE A 566 -3.03 -14.95 24.96
CA PHE A 566 -2.59 -13.79 25.73
C PHE A 566 -2.98 -13.95 27.20
N THR A 567 -2.00 -13.91 28.10
CA THR A 567 -2.20 -14.12 29.55
C THR A 567 -2.05 -12.84 30.37
N GLY A 568 -2.10 -11.67 29.73
CA GLY A 568 -1.79 -10.38 30.37
C GLY A 568 -0.29 -10.08 30.35
N SER A 569 0.52 -10.97 30.94
CA SER A 569 1.98 -10.82 31.00
C SER A 569 2.74 -11.52 29.87
N ASN A 570 2.20 -12.63 29.34
CA ASN A 570 2.82 -13.41 28.28
C ASN A 570 1.93 -13.47 27.03
N LEU A 571 2.59 -13.57 25.88
CA LEU A 571 1.97 -13.75 24.57
C LEU A 571 2.56 -14.97 23.89
N TYR A 572 1.69 -15.88 23.45
CA TYR A 572 2.06 -17.07 22.67
C TYR A 572 1.44 -16.96 21.29
N ILE A 573 2.26 -17.18 20.27
CA ILE A 573 1.85 -17.09 18.86
C ILE A 573 2.21 -18.41 18.19
N GLY A 574 1.18 -19.18 17.84
CA GLY A 574 1.27 -20.50 17.22
C GLY A 574 0.96 -20.46 15.73
N THR A 575 1.79 -21.11 14.93
CA THR A 575 1.64 -21.25 13.47
C THR A 575 1.77 -22.72 13.09
N ASN A 576 1.19 -23.14 11.98
CA ASN A 576 1.30 -24.54 11.55
C ASN A 576 2.75 -24.91 11.21
N TRP A 577 3.27 -25.97 11.84
CA TRP A 577 4.60 -26.50 11.55
C TRP A 577 4.56 -27.76 10.69
N ASP A 578 3.68 -28.69 11.08
CA ASP A 578 3.37 -29.94 10.40
C ASP A 578 1.94 -30.39 10.78
N ALA A 579 1.57 -31.63 10.43
CA ALA A 579 0.25 -32.17 10.73
C ALA A 579 -0.05 -32.30 12.24
N SER A 580 0.97 -32.46 13.08
CA SER A 580 0.86 -32.77 14.51
C SER A 580 1.24 -31.62 15.43
N ASN A 581 2.00 -30.63 14.94
CA ASN A 581 2.62 -29.59 15.74
C ASN A 581 2.28 -28.17 15.27
N TYR A 582 2.12 -27.28 16.24
CA TYR A 582 2.30 -25.85 16.08
C TYR A 582 3.75 -25.48 16.34
N PHE A 583 4.28 -24.54 15.56
CA PHE A 583 5.48 -23.79 15.88
C PHE A 583 5.09 -22.53 16.65
N VAL A 584 5.62 -22.39 17.87
CA VAL A 584 5.17 -21.38 18.82
C VAL A 584 6.32 -20.44 19.19
N LYS A 585 6.04 -19.15 19.12
CA LYS A 585 6.85 -18.08 19.71
C LYS A 585 6.21 -17.63 21.01
N SER A 586 6.94 -17.78 22.10
CA SER A 586 6.56 -17.28 23.43
C SER A 586 7.29 -15.98 23.69
N CYS A 587 6.53 -14.96 24.07
CA CYS A 587 7.01 -13.61 24.32
C CYS A 587 6.60 -13.15 25.72
N ALA A 588 7.51 -12.47 26.41
CA ALA A 588 7.16 -11.64 27.54
C ALA A 588 6.54 -10.35 27.00
N TYR A 589 5.20 -10.27 27.03
CA TYR A 589 4.46 -9.10 26.54
C TYR A 589 4.54 -7.95 27.53
N GLU A 590 4.43 -8.25 28.83
CA GLU A 590 4.71 -7.31 29.91
C GLU A 590 5.85 -7.80 30.79
N ARG A 591 6.87 -6.96 30.94
CA ARG A 591 7.93 -7.12 31.93
C ARG A 591 7.82 -6.01 32.96
N GLU A 592 7.80 -6.41 34.22
CA GLU A 592 7.85 -5.48 35.34
C GLU A 592 9.21 -4.80 35.45
N LEU A 593 9.22 -3.64 36.10
CA LEU A 593 10.47 -2.96 36.45
C LEU A 593 11.32 -3.87 37.34
N SER A 594 12.57 -4.10 36.94
CA SER A 594 13.51 -4.91 37.71
C SER A 594 14.95 -4.46 37.46
N PHE A 595 15.85 -4.82 38.39
CA PHE A 595 17.29 -4.61 38.21
C PHE A 595 17.96 -5.73 37.37
N THR A 596 17.19 -6.59 36.73
CA THR A 596 17.67 -7.70 35.90
C THR A 596 17.22 -7.63 34.45
N SER A 597 16.25 -6.75 34.13
CA SER A 597 15.75 -6.57 32.76
C SER A 597 15.07 -5.22 32.57
N ASN A 598 15.02 -4.75 31.33
CA ASN A 598 14.20 -3.60 30.97
C ASN A 598 12.71 -3.95 30.82
N PRO A 599 11.81 -2.98 31.04
CA PRO A 599 10.35 -3.15 30.91
C PRO A 599 9.87 -2.98 29.45
N ASN A 600 10.48 -3.70 28.50
CA ASN A 600 10.08 -3.78 27.08
C ASN A 600 9.61 -5.20 26.71
N PHE A 601 8.97 -5.35 25.55
CA PHE A 601 8.61 -6.61 24.93
C PHE A 601 9.86 -7.46 24.68
N ASN A 602 9.76 -8.76 24.93
CA ASN A 602 10.85 -9.68 24.67
C ASN A 602 10.38 -11.00 24.06
N LEU A 603 11.11 -11.50 23.07
CA LEU A 603 10.93 -12.87 22.59
C LEU A 603 11.63 -13.82 23.56
N SER A 604 10.90 -14.65 24.29
CA SER A 604 11.46 -15.48 25.36
C SER A 604 11.92 -16.85 24.88
N ASN A 605 11.06 -17.55 24.12
CA ASN A 605 11.34 -18.90 23.64
C ASN A 605 10.68 -19.17 22.29
N VAL A 606 11.22 -20.17 21.61
CA VAL A 606 10.69 -20.76 20.41
C VAL A 606 10.64 -22.27 20.57
N TYR A 607 9.49 -22.88 20.31
CA TYR A 607 9.26 -24.30 20.55
C TYR A 607 8.14 -24.90 19.69
N LEU A 608 8.03 -26.23 19.70
CA LEU A 608 6.87 -26.94 19.16
C LEU A 608 5.86 -27.24 20.26
N SER A 609 4.58 -27.16 19.91
CA SER A 609 3.44 -27.57 20.75
C SER A 609 2.58 -28.58 19.99
N LEU A 610 2.08 -29.61 20.68
CA LEU A 610 1.23 -30.63 20.05
C LEU A 610 -0.18 -30.08 19.81
N LYS A 611 -0.67 -30.17 18.57
CA LYS A 611 -2.05 -29.74 18.22
C LYS A 611 -3.11 -30.48 19.02
N ALA A 612 -2.85 -31.74 19.36
CA ALA A 612 -3.74 -32.58 20.17
C ALA A 612 -4.00 -32.00 21.58
N LEU A 613 -3.09 -31.19 22.12
CA LEU A 613 -3.25 -30.55 23.43
C LEU A 613 -4.19 -29.35 23.40
N LYS A 614 -4.46 -28.78 22.21
CA LYS A 614 -5.28 -27.57 22.02
C LYS A 614 -4.85 -26.36 22.87
N ASP A 615 -3.60 -26.35 23.34
CA ASP A 615 -3.02 -25.24 24.11
C ASP A 615 -1.59 -24.99 23.63
N ILE A 616 -1.43 -23.91 22.85
CA ILE A 616 -0.15 -23.51 22.28
C ILE A 616 0.88 -23.09 23.34
N SER A 617 0.47 -22.81 24.59
CA SER A 617 1.42 -22.50 25.66
C SER A 617 2.15 -23.73 26.22
N ILE A 618 1.64 -24.93 25.94
CA ILE A 618 2.26 -26.18 26.38
C ILE A 618 3.34 -26.59 25.39
N ARG A 619 4.59 -26.51 25.84
CA ARG A 619 5.77 -26.90 25.07
C ARG A 619 5.94 -28.41 25.02
N SER A 620 6.03 -28.99 23.81
CA SER A 620 6.40 -30.39 23.59
C SER A 620 7.89 -30.57 23.26
N LYS A 621 8.49 -29.67 22.47
CA LYS A 621 9.92 -29.69 22.12
C LYS A 621 10.49 -28.28 22.06
N GLN A 622 11.55 -28.00 22.83
CA GLN A 622 12.28 -26.74 22.73
C GLN A 622 13.05 -26.69 21.39
N ILE A 623 12.92 -25.58 20.65
CA ILE A 623 13.72 -25.33 19.44
C ILE A 623 14.87 -24.38 19.77
N LYS A 624 14.57 -23.25 20.41
CA LYS A 624 15.57 -22.23 20.76
C LYS A 624 15.12 -21.36 21.94
N THR A 625 16.03 -21.07 22.86
CA THR A 625 15.86 -19.98 23.84
C THR A 625 16.28 -18.66 23.20
N THR A 626 15.49 -17.61 23.38
CA THR A 626 15.63 -16.34 22.63
C THR A 626 15.74 -15.12 23.54
N GLY A 627 16.07 -15.33 24.82
CA GLY A 627 15.98 -14.31 25.87
C GLY A 627 16.73 -13.01 25.59
N ASP A 628 17.72 -13.03 24.69
CA ASP A 628 18.43 -11.87 24.18
C ASP A 628 18.38 -11.73 22.65
N ASP A 629 17.21 -11.88 22.05
CA ASP A 629 17.03 -11.71 20.59
C ASP A 629 16.44 -10.32 20.21
N ILE A 630 16.20 -9.40 21.14
CA ILE A 630 15.75 -8.03 20.81
C ILE A 630 16.96 -7.10 20.66
N CYS A 631 17.17 -6.57 19.45
CA CYS A 631 18.37 -5.82 19.08
C CYS A 631 18.47 -4.48 19.83
N PRO A 632 19.59 -4.20 20.53
CA PRO A 632 19.90 -2.87 21.04
C PRO A 632 20.43 -1.93 19.93
N VAL A 633 20.49 -0.64 20.23
CA VAL A 633 21.31 0.35 19.50
C VAL A 633 22.66 0.51 20.19
N GLN A 634 23.72 0.83 19.44
CA GLN A 634 25.00 1.21 20.03
C GLN A 634 25.18 2.73 20.03
N ILE A 635 25.27 3.30 21.23
CA ILE A 635 25.48 4.73 21.49
C ILE A 635 26.74 4.86 22.34
N ASN A 636 27.70 5.67 21.86
CA ASN A 636 28.97 5.96 22.52
C ASN A 636 29.70 4.68 23.00
N GLY A 637 29.82 3.68 22.11
CA GLY A 637 30.44 2.38 22.34
C GLY A 637 29.60 1.37 23.13
N GLY A 638 28.53 1.80 23.80
CA GLY A 638 27.69 0.97 24.65
C GLY A 638 26.41 0.49 23.96
N TYR A 639 26.01 -0.75 24.22
CA TYR A 639 24.73 -1.31 23.77
C TYR A 639 23.60 -0.92 24.73
N VAL A 640 22.53 -0.32 24.20
CA VAL A 640 21.39 0.11 25.01
C VAL A 640 20.08 -0.06 24.23
N GLY A 641 18.98 -0.36 24.92
CA GLY A 641 17.70 -0.72 24.30
C GLY A 641 17.51 -2.23 24.22
N GLY A 642 16.27 -2.66 23.97
CA GLY A 642 15.91 -4.07 24.04
C GLY A 642 16.29 -4.66 25.41
N ASN A 643 17.02 -5.77 25.41
CA ASN A 643 17.51 -6.40 26.63
C ASN A 643 18.82 -5.82 27.16
N HIS A 644 19.26 -4.65 26.71
CA HIS A 644 20.50 -4.02 27.19
C HIS A 644 20.24 -2.66 27.87
N SER A 645 21.08 -2.35 28.84
CA SER A 645 21.13 -1.06 29.55
C SER A 645 22.55 -0.53 29.59
N TRP A 646 22.73 0.71 30.05
CA TRP A 646 24.06 1.30 30.19
C TRP A 646 25.00 0.40 31.00
N SER A 647 26.27 0.29 30.59
CA SER A 647 27.28 -0.58 31.19
C SER A 647 28.44 0.20 31.83
N TRP A 648 28.20 1.45 32.23
CA TRP A 648 29.25 2.39 32.62
C TRP A 648 29.56 2.41 34.12
N ALA A 649 28.62 2.01 34.98
CA ALA A 649 28.87 1.90 36.41
C ALA A 649 29.80 0.70 36.73
N LYS A 650 30.39 0.71 37.93
CA LYS A 650 31.29 -0.31 38.45
C LYS A 650 30.67 -0.98 39.66
N GLU A 651 30.78 -2.30 39.74
CA GLU A 651 30.46 -3.05 40.95
C GLU A 651 31.69 -3.06 41.85
N ILE A 652 31.54 -2.52 43.04
CA ILE A 652 32.55 -2.50 44.09
C ILE A 652 32.23 -3.61 45.07
N THR A 653 33.18 -4.51 45.29
CA THR A 653 33.07 -5.61 46.25
C THR A 653 33.97 -5.36 47.46
N LEU A 654 33.35 -5.29 48.64
CA LEU A 654 34.03 -5.13 49.93
C LEU A 654 33.16 -5.74 51.03
N THR A 655 33.69 -6.72 51.77
CA THR A 655 32.96 -7.36 52.88
C THR A 655 32.53 -6.30 53.91
N ASN A 656 31.22 -6.19 54.12
CA ASN A 656 30.61 -5.24 55.06
C ASN A 656 31.03 -3.78 54.81
N HIS A 657 30.70 -3.23 53.64
CA HIS A 657 30.98 -1.83 53.31
C HIS A 657 30.21 -0.81 54.20
N GLY A 658 29.29 -1.28 55.06
CA GLY A 658 28.56 -0.48 56.05
C GLY A 658 27.58 0.55 55.49
N LYS A 659 27.38 0.55 54.16
CA LYS A 659 26.44 1.46 53.46
C LYS A 659 25.06 0.82 53.38
N THR A 660 24.02 1.64 53.45
CA THR A 660 22.62 1.22 53.39
C THR A 660 21.88 1.92 52.25
N LEU A 661 20.59 1.67 52.07
CA LEU A 661 19.78 2.39 51.09
C LEU A 661 19.76 3.91 51.33
N LYS A 662 20.01 4.34 52.58
CA LYS A 662 20.27 5.73 52.92
C LYS A 662 21.61 6.25 52.42
N ASP A 663 22.41 5.52 51.67
CA ASP A 663 23.66 6.01 51.06
C ASP A 663 23.58 6.02 49.53
N VAL A 664 22.44 5.64 48.94
CA VAL A 664 22.20 5.76 47.50
C VAL A 664 22.10 7.24 47.13
N GLY A 665 22.86 7.67 46.12
CA GLY A 665 23.00 9.08 45.72
C GLY A 665 24.13 9.83 46.44
N SER A 666 24.83 9.20 47.37
CA SER A 666 25.99 9.81 48.05
C SER A 666 27.19 9.93 47.12
N VAL A 667 27.96 11.00 47.30
CA VAL A 667 29.10 11.34 46.44
C VAL A 667 30.41 11.12 47.19
N TYR A 668 31.34 10.47 46.50
CA TYR A 668 32.71 10.20 46.93
C TYR A 668 33.67 10.72 45.87
N LYS A 669 34.91 10.98 46.25
CA LYS A 669 36.00 11.28 45.32
C LYS A 669 37.08 10.22 45.43
N ASP A 670 37.68 9.88 44.31
CA ASP A 670 38.84 8.99 44.29
C ASP A 670 40.15 9.77 44.49
N THR A 671 41.30 9.08 44.40
CA THR A 671 42.62 9.69 44.55
C THR A 671 42.98 10.69 43.43
N ASN A 672 42.30 10.63 42.29
CA ASN A 672 42.44 11.57 41.18
C ASN A 672 41.45 12.75 41.28
N ASN A 673 40.73 12.89 42.39
CA ASN A 673 39.66 13.86 42.61
C ASN A 673 38.49 13.73 41.64
N VAL A 674 38.24 12.54 41.07
CA VAL A 674 37.05 12.29 40.26
C VAL A 674 35.89 11.91 41.16
N GLU A 675 34.73 12.56 40.97
CA GLU A 675 33.53 12.28 41.74
C GLU A 675 32.80 11.02 41.25
N PHE A 676 32.39 10.19 42.20
CA PHE A 676 31.62 8.97 42.05
C PHE A 676 30.36 9.03 42.88
N VAL A 677 29.24 8.62 42.30
CA VAL A 677 27.94 8.55 42.95
C VAL A 677 27.60 7.08 43.24
N ILE A 678 27.14 6.78 44.46
CA ILE A 678 26.58 5.45 44.77
C ILE A 678 25.24 5.31 44.04
N MET A 679 25.20 4.42 43.06
CA MET A 679 24.03 4.17 42.23
C MET A 679 23.07 3.17 42.86
N ARG A 680 23.61 2.14 43.54
CA ARG A 680 22.83 1.05 44.11
C ARG A 680 23.55 0.36 45.25
N ILE A 681 22.80 -0.07 46.25
CA ILE A 681 23.25 -1.10 47.21
C ILE A 681 22.68 -2.44 46.74
N VAL A 682 23.55 -3.42 46.47
CA VAL A 682 23.13 -4.75 46.00
C VAL A 682 22.89 -5.66 47.20
N ASP A 683 23.86 -5.72 48.10
CA ASP A 683 23.83 -6.44 49.37
C ASP A 683 24.87 -5.81 50.31
N SER A 684 25.22 -6.46 51.44
CA SER A 684 26.19 -5.94 52.42
C SER A 684 27.66 -6.00 51.96
N SER A 685 27.94 -6.62 50.82
CA SER A 685 29.27 -6.80 50.25
C SER A 685 29.45 -6.13 48.90
N LYS A 686 28.36 -5.67 48.25
CA LYS A 686 28.37 -5.15 46.88
C LYS A 686 27.59 -3.85 46.74
N ILE A 687 28.25 -2.85 46.17
CA ILE A 687 27.63 -1.56 45.78
C ILE A 687 27.97 -1.23 44.33
N TRP A 688 27.11 -0.46 43.67
CA TRP A 688 27.39 0.08 42.36
C TRP A 688 27.74 1.56 42.47
N VAL A 689 28.83 1.96 41.82
CA VAL A 689 29.25 3.37 41.74
C VAL A 689 29.41 3.79 40.29
N CYS A 690 29.13 5.06 39.98
CA CYS A 690 29.34 5.62 38.65
C CYS A 690 30.02 6.98 38.78
N SER A 691 31.04 7.25 37.96
CA SER A 691 31.67 8.58 37.96
C SER A 691 30.67 9.64 37.45
N LYS A 692 30.96 10.92 37.66
CA LYS A 692 30.38 11.96 36.81
C LYS A 692 30.91 11.81 35.38
N ASN A 693 30.13 12.25 34.39
CA ASN A 693 30.56 12.23 32.99
C ASN A 693 31.75 13.19 32.80
N GLN A 694 32.86 12.69 32.28
CA GLN A 694 34.09 13.46 32.05
C GLN A 694 34.13 14.09 30.65
N ALA A 695 33.20 13.72 29.76
CA ALA A 695 33.12 14.32 28.44
C ALA A 695 32.64 15.78 28.50
N THR A 696 33.28 16.66 27.74
CA THR A 696 32.99 18.11 27.72
C THR A 696 32.20 18.57 26.48
N ASN A 697 31.97 17.69 25.52
CA ASN A 697 31.32 18.02 24.24
C ASN A 697 29.79 18.01 24.29
N GLY A 698 29.19 17.60 25.41
CA GLY A 698 27.75 17.64 25.67
C GLY A 698 26.91 16.55 25.00
N TYR A 699 27.51 15.60 24.27
CA TYR A 699 26.79 14.51 23.59
C TYR A 699 27.45 13.13 23.69
N SER A 700 28.69 13.06 24.19
CA SER A 700 29.40 11.80 24.42
C SER A 700 29.44 11.45 25.90
N TYR A 701 29.73 10.19 26.18
CA TYR A 701 29.83 9.64 27.53
C TYR A 701 31.27 9.19 27.80
N THR A 702 31.85 9.66 28.89
CA THR A 702 33.15 9.21 29.37
C THR A 702 33.05 9.01 30.87
N TYR A 703 32.73 7.78 31.27
CA TYR A 703 32.64 7.37 32.66
C TYR A 703 33.84 6.49 32.98
N ILE A 704 34.56 6.85 34.05
CA ILE A 704 35.81 6.18 34.41
C ILE A 704 35.62 5.28 35.63
N LYS A 705 36.55 4.35 35.83
CA LYS A 705 36.62 3.53 37.04
C LYS A 705 37.31 4.29 38.18
N PRO A 706 36.93 4.07 39.45
CA PRO A 706 37.61 4.72 40.56
C PRO A 706 39.04 4.17 40.75
N VAL A 707 39.93 5.04 41.24
CA VAL A 707 41.33 4.74 41.52
C VAL A 707 41.64 5.01 42.99
N GLY A 708 42.07 3.97 43.71
CA GLY A 708 42.38 4.06 45.13
C GLY A 708 41.13 4.22 46.00
N ASP A 709 41.28 4.85 47.15
CA ASP A 709 40.19 5.02 48.13
C ASP A 709 39.10 5.97 47.61
N LEU A 710 37.85 5.67 47.92
CA LEU A 710 36.71 6.55 47.70
C LEU A 710 36.40 7.32 48.99
N ILE A 711 36.75 8.60 49.01
CA ILE A 711 36.63 9.51 50.15
C ILE A 711 35.30 10.24 50.08
N TYR A 712 34.53 10.26 51.16
CA TYR A 712 33.22 10.91 51.22
C TYR A 712 33.30 12.42 50.88
N VAL A 713 32.31 12.90 50.14
CA VAL A 713 32.14 14.33 49.80
C VAL A 713 30.81 14.86 50.35
N ARG A 714 29.68 14.26 49.96
CA ARG A 714 28.33 14.78 50.31
C ARG A 714 27.21 13.74 50.19
N ASN A 715 26.03 14.10 50.70
CA ASN A 715 24.74 13.41 50.55
C ASN A 715 24.69 11.97 51.09
N GLY A 716 25.54 11.60 52.06
CA GLY A 716 25.56 10.27 52.68
C GLY A 716 25.31 10.29 54.18
N ASP A 717 24.66 9.24 54.67
CA ASP A 717 24.41 9.02 56.09
C ASP A 717 25.67 8.42 56.74
N ASN A 718 26.28 7.47 56.04
CA ASN A 718 27.59 6.93 56.38
C ASN A 718 28.68 7.63 55.58
N THR A 719 29.49 8.44 56.28
CA THR A 719 30.57 9.25 55.71
C THR A 719 31.94 8.56 55.69
N SER A 720 32.03 7.28 56.07
CA SER A 720 33.30 6.56 56.10
C SER A 720 33.86 6.32 54.69
N THR A 721 35.18 6.50 54.53
CA THR A 721 35.92 6.17 53.31
C THR A 721 35.72 4.70 52.94
N ILE A 722 35.54 4.43 51.65
CA ILE A 722 35.48 3.06 51.11
C ILE A 722 36.89 2.72 50.61
N THR A 723 37.52 1.74 51.24
CA THR A 723 38.93 1.37 51.02
C THR A 723 39.05 -0.14 50.82
N GLY A 724 40.15 -0.60 50.19
CA GLY A 724 40.47 -2.03 50.08
C GLY A 724 39.47 -2.88 49.28
N TYR A 725 38.70 -2.27 48.38
CA TYR A 725 37.71 -2.97 47.56
C TYR A 725 38.30 -3.55 46.27
N SER A 726 37.64 -4.56 45.70
CA SER A 726 37.82 -4.93 44.30
C SER A 726 36.72 -4.31 43.43
N GLN A 727 36.98 -4.15 42.13
CA GLN A 727 36.01 -3.56 41.20
C GLN A 727 35.92 -4.33 39.89
N ASP A 728 34.69 -4.46 39.39
CA ASP A 728 34.37 -5.08 38.11
C ASP A 728 33.48 -4.16 37.25
N ASP A 729 33.59 -4.30 35.93
CA ASP A 729 32.72 -3.60 34.99
C ASP A 729 31.31 -4.17 35.03
N LEU A 730 30.30 -3.30 35.20
CA LEU A 730 28.91 -3.74 35.08
C LEU A 730 28.54 -3.95 33.64
N ARG A 731 27.85 -5.06 33.38
CA ARG A 731 27.35 -5.35 32.04
C ARG A 731 26.06 -4.59 31.70
N ASN A 732 25.17 -4.33 32.68
CA ASN A 732 23.89 -3.65 32.42
C ASN A 732 23.31 -2.98 33.68
N MET A 733 22.98 -1.69 33.59
CA MET A 733 22.33 -0.87 34.62
C MET A 733 20.80 -0.85 34.41
N TYR A 734 20.13 -1.96 34.68
CA TYR A 734 18.67 -2.02 34.52
C TYR A 734 17.91 -1.28 35.64
N PRO A 735 16.69 -0.79 35.35
CA PRO A 735 16.15 -0.53 34.02
C PRO A 735 16.63 0.84 33.52
N SER A 736 17.21 0.90 32.31
CA SER A 736 17.59 2.17 31.65
C SER A 736 16.59 2.63 30.58
N LEU A 737 15.44 1.96 30.49
CA LEU A 737 14.35 2.28 29.57
C LEU A 737 13.09 2.67 30.34
N THR A 738 12.30 3.58 29.78
CA THR A 738 10.94 3.81 30.29
C THR A 738 10.08 2.56 30.12
N LYS A 739 9.05 2.39 30.95
CA LYS A 739 8.02 1.36 30.70
C LYS A 739 7.45 1.60 29.30
N SER A 740 7.56 0.59 28.44
CA SER A 740 7.16 0.75 27.04
C SER A 740 5.64 0.84 26.90
N SER A 741 5.17 1.68 25.99
CA SER A 741 3.80 1.65 25.49
C SER A 741 3.65 0.49 24.52
N ARG A 742 2.58 -0.32 24.65
CA ARG A 742 2.34 -1.49 23.79
C ARG A 742 0.89 -1.60 23.35
N LYS A 743 0.69 -2.13 22.14
CA LYS A 743 -0.61 -2.60 21.66
C LYS A 743 -0.44 -3.96 20.98
N LEU A 744 -1.27 -4.91 21.37
CA LEU A 744 -1.44 -6.18 20.67
C LEU A 744 -2.61 -6.04 19.71
N LEU A 745 -2.37 -6.31 18.43
CA LEU A 745 -3.34 -6.16 17.34
C LEU A 745 -3.49 -7.49 16.60
N LEU A 746 -4.72 -7.97 16.45
CA LEU A 746 -5.04 -9.05 15.51
C LEU A 746 -5.30 -8.43 14.14
N ASP A 747 -4.68 -8.97 13.10
CA ASP A 747 -4.79 -8.50 11.71
C ASP A 747 -4.49 -6.99 11.54
N GLY A 748 -3.66 -6.44 12.43
CA GLY A 748 -3.27 -5.03 12.43
C GLY A 748 -4.37 -4.06 12.86
N VAL A 749 -5.57 -4.54 13.23
CA VAL A 749 -6.74 -3.71 13.59
C VAL A 749 -7.25 -3.94 15.00
N THR A 750 -7.52 -5.18 15.36
CA THR A 750 -8.33 -5.48 16.54
C THR A 750 -7.43 -5.45 17.77
N VAL A 751 -7.61 -4.43 18.61
CA VAL A 751 -6.84 -4.30 19.85
C VAL A 751 -7.26 -5.38 20.84
N VAL A 752 -6.30 -6.19 21.27
CA VAL A 752 -6.51 -7.19 22.34
C VAL A 752 -6.23 -6.53 23.68
N THR A 753 -7.26 -6.43 24.52
CA THR A 753 -7.18 -5.84 25.87
C THR A 753 -7.49 -6.83 26.98
N GLN A 754 -8.05 -8.00 26.65
CA GLN A 754 -8.46 -9.02 27.61
C GLN A 754 -7.58 -10.26 27.49
N VAL A 755 -7.41 -10.97 28.59
CA VAL A 755 -6.78 -12.29 28.62
C VAL A 755 -7.67 -13.28 27.85
N GLY A 756 -7.07 -14.10 27.00
CA GLY A 756 -7.83 -15.08 26.21
C GLY A 756 -7.03 -15.74 25.10
N ASP A 757 -7.72 -16.66 24.43
CA ASP A 757 -7.26 -17.32 23.22
C ASP A 757 -7.94 -16.68 22.00
N TYR A 758 -7.18 -16.41 20.95
CA TYR A 758 -7.61 -15.73 19.74
C TYR A 758 -7.03 -16.42 18.50
N SER A 759 -7.50 -16.03 17.32
CA SER A 759 -6.89 -16.39 16.05
C SER A 759 -6.88 -15.19 15.09
N ALA A 760 -5.95 -15.20 14.13
CA ALA A 760 -5.77 -14.12 13.15
C ALA A 760 -5.01 -14.61 11.90
N ASN A 761 -4.96 -13.81 10.85
CA ASN A 761 -4.06 -14.02 9.70
C ASN A 761 -2.62 -13.62 10.04
N PHE A 762 -2.46 -12.58 10.84
CA PHE A 762 -1.19 -12.18 11.45
C PHE A 762 -1.42 -11.44 12.76
N VAL A 763 -0.37 -11.35 13.57
CA VAL A 763 -0.38 -10.66 14.87
C VAL A 763 0.65 -9.56 14.86
N ASP A 764 0.24 -8.38 15.28
CA ASP A 764 1.09 -7.20 15.38
C ASP A 764 1.27 -6.82 16.86
N VAL A 765 2.53 -6.66 17.29
CA VAL A 765 2.88 -6.02 18.56
C VAL A 765 3.51 -4.67 18.24
N GLN A 766 2.77 -3.61 18.50
CA GLN A 766 3.31 -2.25 18.46
C GLN A 766 3.94 -1.93 19.80
N GLU A 767 5.17 -1.43 19.78
CA GLU A 767 5.92 -1.05 20.97
C GLU A 767 6.61 0.30 20.78
N SER A 768 6.61 1.13 21.82
CA SER A 768 7.45 2.33 21.89
C SER A 768 8.05 2.50 23.28
N TYR A 769 9.35 2.81 23.36
CA TYR A 769 10.03 3.11 24.62
C TYR A 769 11.15 4.12 24.43
N ASN A 770 11.48 4.81 25.52
CA ASN A 770 12.55 5.79 25.57
C ASN A 770 13.78 5.18 26.25
N ILE A 771 14.95 5.49 25.70
CA ILE A 771 16.25 5.27 26.30
C ILE A 771 16.59 6.49 27.15
N ILE A 772 16.83 6.25 28.44
CA ILE A 772 17.06 7.32 29.40
C ILE A 772 18.53 7.73 29.36
N ASP A 773 18.79 9.03 29.40
CA ASP A 773 20.14 9.59 29.37
C ASP A 773 20.91 9.25 30.66
N LEU A 774 22.10 8.66 30.51
CA LEU A 774 22.91 8.21 31.64
C LEU A 774 23.39 9.37 32.53
N THR A 775 23.70 10.53 31.95
CA THR A 775 24.13 11.70 32.73
C THR A 775 22.99 12.19 33.63
N SER A 776 21.76 12.21 33.11
CA SER A 776 20.56 12.54 33.85
C SER A 776 20.24 11.54 34.96
N ILE A 777 20.49 10.23 34.75
CA ILE A 777 20.35 9.20 35.81
C ILE A 777 21.32 9.48 36.96
N VAL A 778 22.61 9.67 36.65
CA VAL A 778 23.66 9.91 37.66
C VAL A 778 23.44 11.24 38.40
N ASN A 779 22.90 12.25 37.73
CA ASN A 779 22.57 13.51 38.36
C ASN A 779 21.28 13.42 39.19
N SER A 780 20.24 12.77 38.69
CA SER A 780 18.96 12.70 39.40
C SER A 780 19.04 11.85 40.66
N ILE A 781 19.79 10.75 40.66
CA ILE A 781 19.93 9.92 41.86
C ILE A 781 20.62 10.67 43.02
N GLU A 782 21.48 11.64 42.69
CA GLU A 782 22.11 12.53 43.68
C GLU A 782 21.16 13.68 44.07
N LEU A 783 20.66 14.43 43.08
CA LEU A 783 19.95 15.69 43.30
C LEU A 783 18.52 15.50 43.81
N SER A 784 17.89 14.38 43.46
CA SER A 784 16.50 14.06 43.80
C SER A 784 16.40 13.14 45.02
N ARG A 785 17.52 12.93 45.71
CA ARG A 785 17.58 12.10 46.90
C ARG A 785 16.72 12.72 48.03
N PRO A 786 15.82 11.95 48.67
CA PRO A 786 15.08 12.43 49.83
C PRO A 786 16.01 12.83 50.99
N SER A 787 15.61 13.82 51.79
CA SER A 787 16.40 14.29 52.94
C SER A 787 16.69 13.19 53.96
N SER A 788 15.78 12.23 54.12
CA SER A 788 15.94 11.04 54.98
C SER A 788 16.80 9.92 54.36
N GLY A 789 17.24 10.09 53.11
CA GLY A 789 17.72 9.00 52.25
C GLY A 789 16.59 8.11 51.72
N TYR A 790 16.94 7.18 50.84
CA TYR A 790 16.00 6.21 50.28
C TYR A 790 15.70 5.08 51.26
N THR A 791 14.45 4.63 51.30
CA THR A 791 13.99 3.45 52.06
C THR A 791 13.87 2.20 51.20
N THR A 792 13.78 2.37 49.88
CA THR A 792 13.81 1.32 48.86
C THR A 792 14.78 1.74 47.75
N GLN A 793 15.43 0.79 47.09
CA GLN A 793 16.32 1.12 45.97
C GLN A 793 15.48 1.72 44.81
N PRO A 794 15.71 2.98 44.40
CA PRO A 794 14.98 3.57 43.29
C PRO A 794 15.41 2.92 41.96
N TYR A 795 14.44 2.63 41.09
CA TYR A 795 14.74 2.25 39.72
C TYR A 795 15.22 3.46 38.93
N PHE A 796 16.25 3.29 38.11
CA PHE A 796 16.83 4.40 37.33
C PHE A 796 15.79 5.05 36.40
N SER A 797 14.87 4.26 35.88
CA SER A 797 13.80 4.73 35.00
C SER A 797 12.64 5.45 35.67
N THR A 798 12.60 5.48 37.01
CA THR A 798 11.54 6.14 37.78
C THR A 798 12.06 7.33 38.59
N LEU A 799 13.34 7.64 38.49
CA LEU A 799 13.91 8.85 39.09
C LEU A 799 13.25 10.10 38.46
N PRO A 800 12.96 11.15 39.24
CA PRO A 800 12.36 12.36 38.68
C PRO A 800 13.36 13.12 37.81
N ASN A 801 12.87 13.92 36.86
CA ASN A 801 13.71 14.77 35.99
C ASN A 801 14.81 14.03 35.20
N VAL A 802 14.69 12.72 35.01
CA VAL A 802 15.56 12.00 34.06
C VAL A 802 15.14 12.34 32.64
N GLU A 803 16.12 12.48 31.78
CA GLU A 803 15.94 12.94 30.41
C GLU A 803 16.02 11.75 29.44
N VAL A 804 15.54 11.94 28.22
CA VAL A 804 15.56 10.92 27.17
C VAL A 804 16.67 11.25 26.18
N VAL A 805 17.50 10.26 25.82
CA VAL A 805 18.52 10.42 24.77
C VAL A 805 18.03 9.93 23.40
N GLY A 806 17.16 8.91 23.38
CA GLY A 806 16.60 8.38 22.14
C GLY A 806 15.32 7.58 22.36
N THR A 807 14.56 7.37 21.31
CA THR A 807 13.29 6.63 21.33
C THR A 807 13.30 5.53 20.27
N HIS A 808 12.86 4.34 20.65
CA HIS A 808 12.54 3.27 19.71
C HIS A 808 11.04 3.18 19.47
N ASN A 809 10.67 3.09 18.20
CA ASN A 809 9.34 2.72 17.75
C ASN A 809 9.45 1.42 16.95
N LEU A 810 8.75 0.39 17.41
CA LEU A 810 8.85 -0.97 16.90
C LEU A 810 7.47 -1.50 16.53
N LEU A 811 7.40 -2.26 15.46
CA LEU A 811 6.27 -3.13 15.12
C LEU A 811 6.81 -4.52 14.84
N TYR A 812 6.41 -5.50 15.64
CA TYR A 812 6.68 -6.91 15.39
C TYR A 812 5.45 -7.53 14.75
N ARG A 813 5.55 -7.96 13.49
CA ARG A 813 4.51 -8.69 12.78
C ARG A 813 4.85 -10.16 12.71
N PHE A 814 3.94 -11.01 13.21
CA PHE A 814 4.03 -12.45 13.15
C PHE A 814 3.01 -12.98 12.15
N ASP A 815 3.46 -13.59 11.06
CA ASP A 815 2.59 -14.08 10.00
C ASP A 815 2.23 -15.56 10.14
N ARG A 816 1.34 -16.03 9.25
CA ARG A 816 0.89 -17.42 9.17
C ARG A 816 1.98 -18.46 8.90
N SER A 817 3.13 -18.03 8.38
CA SER A 817 4.24 -18.89 7.97
C SER A 817 5.27 -19.05 9.07
N GLY A 818 5.06 -18.41 10.22
CA GLY A 818 6.05 -18.40 11.29
C GLY A 818 7.16 -17.39 11.06
N ASN A 819 7.01 -16.44 10.14
CA ASN A 819 7.95 -15.34 9.98
C ASN A 819 7.72 -14.26 11.03
N THR A 820 8.74 -13.46 11.30
CA THR A 820 8.64 -12.23 12.08
C THR A 820 9.27 -11.09 11.29
N VAL A 821 8.45 -10.13 10.88
CA VAL A 821 8.92 -8.87 10.29
C VAL A 821 8.97 -7.82 11.38
N VAL A 822 10.08 -7.10 11.50
CA VAL A 822 10.28 -6.07 12.50
C VAL A 822 10.54 -4.74 11.80
N TYR A 823 9.59 -3.82 11.95
CA TYR A 823 9.74 -2.44 11.54
C TYR A 823 10.34 -1.69 12.71
N THR A 824 11.46 -1.03 12.51
CA THR A 824 12.13 -0.29 13.58
C THR A 824 12.47 1.11 13.13
N THR A 825 12.19 2.07 13.99
CA THR A 825 12.66 3.46 13.88
C THR A 825 13.30 3.86 15.19
N PHE A 826 14.55 4.32 15.10
CA PHE A 826 15.25 4.99 16.18
C PHE A 826 15.26 6.50 15.92
N VAL A 827 14.91 7.28 16.94
CA VAL A 827 14.90 8.74 16.91
C VAL A 827 15.85 9.23 18.00
N ALA A 828 16.84 10.04 17.64
CA ALA A 828 17.64 10.76 18.62
C ALA A 828 16.77 11.88 19.24
N ILE A 829 16.61 11.89 20.55
CA ILE A 829 15.88 12.96 21.27
C ILE A 829 16.87 14.00 21.81
N LYS A 830 18.14 13.63 21.90
CA LYS A 830 19.25 14.54 22.17
C LYS A 830 20.35 14.28 21.19
N LYS A 831 21.24 15.26 21.07
CA LYS A 831 22.51 15.07 20.38
C LYS A 831 23.26 13.90 21.03
N LEU A 832 23.70 12.94 20.23
CA LEU A 832 24.36 11.72 20.72
C LEU A 832 25.42 11.21 19.75
N ASP A 833 26.40 10.48 20.25
CA ASP A 833 27.36 9.73 19.43
C ASP A 833 26.78 8.36 19.05
N PHE A 834 26.32 8.24 17.81
CA PHE A 834 25.75 7.01 17.26
C PHE A 834 26.86 6.17 16.64
N ASN A 835 26.96 4.89 17.00
CA ASN A 835 27.97 4.00 16.41
C ASN A 835 27.39 3.03 15.40
N PHE A 836 26.35 2.27 15.78
CA PHE A 836 25.60 1.42 14.85
C PHE A 836 24.24 0.98 15.39
N HIS A 837 23.39 0.50 14.49
CA HIS A 837 22.14 -0.18 14.81
C HIS A 837 21.95 -1.44 13.94
N GLY A 838 21.76 -2.60 14.60
CA GLY A 838 21.50 -3.89 13.93
C GLY A 838 20.04 -4.05 13.49
N PHE A 839 19.10 -3.50 14.24
CA PHE A 839 17.64 -3.57 14.06
C PHE A 839 17.04 -4.98 14.26
N ILE A 840 17.82 -6.01 13.95
CA ILE A 840 17.54 -7.41 14.28
C ILE A 840 18.83 -8.06 14.77
N GLN A 841 18.71 -9.00 15.70
CA GLN A 841 19.79 -9.87 16.15
C GLN A 841 19.24 -11.28 16.38
N ALA A 842 20.09 -12.27 16.58
CA ALA A 842 19.69 -13.55 17.18
C ALA A 842 20.89 -14.22 17.85
N GLU A 843 20.66 -14.95 18.93
CA GLU A 843 21.63 -15.98 19.33
C GLU A 843 21.65 -17.11 18.29
N ALA A 844 22.81 -17.72 18.04
CA ALA A 844 22.86 -18.92 17.20
C ALA A 844 22.18 -20.11 17.89
N LEU A 845 21.75 -21.08 17.09
CA LEU A 845 21.34 -22.41 17.54
C LEU A 845 22.48 -23.09 18.30
N ASN A 846 22.20 -23.80 19.40
CA ASN A 846 23.23 -24.47 20.19
C ASN A 846 24.13 -25.38 19.34
N SER A 847 23.52 -26.12 18.41
CA SER A 847 24.18 -26.90 17.36
C SER A 847 23.66 -26.49 15.98
N GLY A 848 24.55 -26.43 14.98
CA GLY A 848 24.18 -26.11 13.61
C GLY A 848 25.32 -25.50 12.80
N SER A 849 24.96 -25.06 11.60
CA SER A 849 25.84 -24.41 10.65
C SER A 849 25.36 -23.01 10.32
N LEU A 850 26.28 -22.15 9.86
CA LEU A 850 26.02 -20.79 9.45
C LEU A 850 26.39 -20.62 7.98
N TYR A 851 25.50 -19.96 7.23
CA TYR A 851 25.70 -19.56 5.85
C TYR A 851 25.42 -18.07 5.71
N ILE A 852 26.27 -17.38 4.95
CA ILE A 852 26.22 -15.94 4.70
C ILE A 852 26.54 -15.70 3.21
N PRO A 853 25.55 -15.40 2.36
CA PRO A 853 25.81 -15.06 0.97
C PRO A 853 26.65 -13.78 0.86
N LYS A 854 27.44 -13.66 -0.21
CA LYS A 854 28.25 -12.48 -0.56
C LYS A 854 29.42 -12.19 0.39
N ALA A 855 29.72 -13.07 1.34
CA ALA A 855 30.88 -12.95 2.22
C ALA A 855 32.12 -13.58 1.59
N LEU A 856 33.31 -12.99 1.73
CA LEU A 856 34.58 -13.66 1.42
C LEU A 856 35.09 -14.43 2.65
N PRO A 857 36.02 -15.39 2.48
CA PRO A 857 36.64 -16.09 3.61
C PRO A 857 37.29 -15.13 4.60
N TYR A 858 37.09 -15.38 5.89
CA TYR A 858 37.63 -14.59 7.00
C TYR A 858 38.60 -15.45 7.82
N THR A 859 39.83 -15.00 8.04
CA THR A 859 40.81 -15.74 8.86
C THR A 859 40.96 -15.10 10.23
N LEU A 860 40.65 -15.86 11.29
CA LEU A 860 40.82 -15.47 12.68
C LEU A 860 41.78 -16.45 13.36
N GLY A 861 42.99 -15.98 13.67
CA GLY A 861 44.05 -16.85 14.18
C GLY A 861 44.40 -17.94 13.17
N SER A 862 44.32 -19.22 13.59
CA SER A 862 44.60 -20.38 12.74
C SER A 862 43.37 -20.91 11.98
N LYS A 863 42.17 -20.36 12.22
CA LYS A 863 40.93 -20.81 11.57
C LYS A 863 40.50 -19.82 10.48
N THR A 864 40.31 -20.34 9.28
CA THR A 864 39.62 -19.64 8.20
C THR A 864 38.16 -20.09 8.15
N TYR A 865 37.24 -19.13 8.25
CA TYR A 865 35.82 -19.32 8.09
C TYR A 865 35.43 -18.95 6.66
N ASP A 866 34.71 -19.83 5.96
CA ASP A 866 34.21 -19.56 4.60
C ASP A 866 32.69 -19.67 4.58
N PHE A 867 32.02 -18.57 4.91
CA PHE A 867 30.55 -18.54 5.09
C PHE A 867 29.75 -18.63 3.79
N ARG A 868 30.41 -18.59 2.63
CA ARG A 868 29.78 -18.96 1.35
C ARG A 868 29.45 -20.44 1.29
N LYS A 869 30.19 -21.23 2.09
CA LYS A 869 29.91 -22.63 2.36
C LYS A 869 29.06 -22.73 3.61
N ILE A 870 28.46 -23.90 3.82
CA ILE A 870 27.78 -24.24 5.07
C ILE A 870 28.84 -24.47 6.16
N GLU A 871 29.21 -23.40 6.88
CA GLU A 871 30.27 -23.41 7.89
C GLU A 871 29.74 -23.98 9.21
N ASN A 872 30.48 -24.90 9.83
CA ASN A 872 30.11 -25.39 11.16
C ASN A 872 30.20 -24.24 12.17
N TRP A 873 29.08 -23.95 12.83
CA TRP A 873 28.97 -22.84 13.74
C TRP A 873 28.61 -23.29 15.13
N THR A 874 29.23 -24.36 15.66
CA THR A 874 28.94 -24.92 17.00
C THR A 874 29.92 -24.47 18.09
N THR A 875 31.15 -24.10 17.70
CA THR A 875 32.19 -23.65 18.62
C THR A 875 32.28 -22.14 18.64
N ASN A 876 32.47 -21.54 19.81
CA ASN A 876 32.71 -20.11 19.95
C ASN A 876 33.98 -19.72 19.17
N PRO A 877 33.93 -18.66 18.32
CA PRO A 877 35.15 -18.12 17.76
C PRO A 877 36.01 -17.48 18.87
N THR A 878 37.33 -17.42 18.65
CA THR A 878 38.28 -16.91 19.64
C THR A 878 38.15 -15.41 19.88
N ASP A 879 37.53 -14.70 18.93
CA ASP A 879 37.25 -13.26 18.98
C ASP A 879 36.00 -12.96 18.12
N VAL A 880 35.61 -11.69 18.05
CA VAL A 880 34.55 -11.20 17.16
C VAL A 880 34.98 -11.22 15.70
N LEU A 881 34.04 -11.48 14.79
CA LEU A 881 34.26 -11.36 13.34
C LEU A 881 33.43 -10.20 12.80
N HIS A 882 34.08 -9.30 12.08
CA HIS A 882 33.47 -8.16 11.41
C HIS A 882 33.57 -8.33 9.90
N LEU A 883 32.44 -8.46 9.20
CA LEU A 883 32.42 -8.51 7.74
C LEU A 883 32.39 -7.09 7.18
N THR A 884 33.57 -6.44 7.20
CA THR A 884 33.88 -5.15 6.58
C THR A 884 34.05 -5.27 5.06
N PRO A 885 34.15 -4.17 4.28
CA PRO A 885 34.24 -4.19 2.81
C PRO A 885 35.25 -5.16 2.20
N GLU A 886 36.37 -5.42 2.86
CA GLU A 886 37.40 -6.37 2.41
C GLU A 886 36.90 -7.83 2.41
N TYR A 887 35.86 -8.14 3.17
CA TYR A 887 35.21 -9.44 3.23
C TYR A 887 33.91 -9.50 2.45
N TRP A 888 33.65 -8.55 1.55
CA TRP A 888 32.49 -8.59 0.66
C TRP A 888 32.92 -9.07 -0.72
N GLU A 889 32.19 -10.02 -1.29
CA GLU A 889 32.46 -10.47 -2.66
C GLU A 889 32.35 -9.35 -3.70
N LYS A 890 31.44 -8.40 -3.45
CA LYS A 890 31.23 -7.21 -4.28
C LYS A 890 31.15 -5.98 -3.38
N PRO A 891 32.03 -4.96 -3.55
CA PRO A 891 32.05 -3.77 -2.68
C PRO A 891 30.72 -2.99 -2.59
N LEU A 892 29.87 -3.07 -3.62
CA LEU A 892 28.58 -2.37 -3.66
C LEU A 892 27.38 -3.26 -3.29
N SER A 893 27.61 -4.53 -2.92
CA SER A 893 26.56 -5.46 -2.50
C SER A 893 26.97 -6.14 -1.19
N PRO A 894 26.83 -5.45 -0.04
CA PRO A 894 27.22 -6.01 1.24
C PRO A 894 26.36 -7.24 1.61
N PRO A 895 26.92 -8.23 2.33
CA PRO A 895 26.18 -9.36 2.89
C PRO A 895 24.91 -8.92 3.64
N ASP A 896 23.74 -9.42 3.26
CA ASP A 896 22.43 -8.87 3.64
C ASP A 896 21.55 -9.78 4.51
N ARG A 897 21.93 -11.05 4.61
CA ARG A 897 21.23 -12.04 5.42
C ARG A 897 22.20 -13.05 6.02
N LEU A 898 21.73 -13.69 7.09
CA LEU A 898 22.40 -14.78 7.78
C LEU A 898 21.42 -15.96 7.82
N VAL A 899 21.90 -17.17 7.56
CA VAL A 899 21.12 -18.41 7.66
C VAL A 899 21.82 -19.35 8.64
N ASN A 900 21.21 -19.58 9.80
CA ASN A 900 21.69 -20.52 10.79
C ASN A 900 20.74 -21.71 10.89
N MET A 901 21.25 -22.93 10.69
CA MET A 901 20.41 -24.10 10.45
C MET A 901 20.94 -25.37 11.12
N ASN A 902 20.02 -26.27 11.44
CA ASN A 902 20.29 -27.65 11.82
C ASN A 902 19.15 -28.57 11.33
N SER A 903 19.10 -29.81 11.78
CA SER A 903 18.05 -30.77 11.40
C SER A 903 16.65 -30.42 11.92
N ASP A 904 16.54 -29.54 12.91
CA ASP A 904 15.28 -29.18 13.56
C ASP A 904 14.68 -27.88 13.03
N VAL A 905 15.51 -26.91 12.64
CA VAL A 905 15.05 -25.58 12.22
C VAL A 905 16.06 -24.87 11.32
N VAL A 906 15.55 -24.03 10.41
CA VAL A 906 16.33 -23.04 9.66
C VAL A 906 15.95 -21.64 10.16
N ILE A 907 16.92 -20.88 10.67
CA ILE A 907 16.74 -19.49 11.08
C ILE A 907 17.33 -18.59 9.99
N ALA A 908 16.49 -17.75 9.38
CA ALA A 908 16.93 -16.73 8.43
C ALA A 908 16.69 -15.34 9.02
N LEU A 909 17.68 -14.45 8.92
CA LEU A 909 17.59 -13.09 9.45
C LEU A 909 18.30 -12.10 8.53
N GLY A 910 17.71 -10.92 8.35
CA GLY A 910 18.17 -9.94 7.37
C GLY A 910 17.22 -8.76 7.22
N TYR A 911 17.24 -8.12 6.04
CA TYR A 911 16.44 -6.94 5.74
C TYR A 911 15.64 -7.11 4.45
N ILE A 912 14.49 -6.42 4.37
CA ILE A 912 13.75 -6.32 3.11
C ILE A 912 14.47 -5.30 2.21
N PRO A 913 15.01 -5.69 1.03
CA PRO A 913 16.03 -4.89 0.32
C PRO A 913 15.57 -3.50 -0.11
N ASP A 914 14.28 -3.26 -0.31
CA ASP A 914 13.73 -2.00 -0.82
C ASP A 914 13.10 -1.11 0.27
N LYS A 915 13.38 -1.38 1.55
CA LYS A 915 12.77 -0.66 2.69
C LYS A 915 13.77 0.06 3.58
N GLY A 916 13.48 1.32 3.88
CA GLY A 916 14.27 2.14 4.79
C GLY A 916 15.75 2.17 4.40
N LYS A 917 16.64 2.01 5.39
CA LYS A 917 18.10 1.96 5.19
C LYS A 917 18.57 0.78 4.33
N ALA A 918 17.75 -0.26 4.13
CA ALA A 918 18.12 -1.40 3.29
C ALA A 918 18.23 -1.02 1.79
N LEU A 919 17.41 -0.05 1.33
CA LEU A 919 17.36 0.39 -0.08
C LEU A 919 18.73 0.82 -0.62
N ASN A 920 19.52 1.49 0.21
CA ASN A 920 20.88 1.93 -0.12
C ASN A 920 21.85 1.43 0.94
N ARG A 921 21.73 0.17 1.37
CA ARG A 921 22.47 -0.34 2.53
C ARG A 921 23.99 -0.18 2.39
N LYS A 922 24.53 -0.31 1.18
CA LYS A 922 25.95 -0.08 0.86
C LYS A 922 26.47 1.30 1.32
N ASP A 923 25.62 2.32 1.34
CA ASP A 923 26.00 3.69 1.75
C ASP A 923 25.78 3.92 3.26
N ASN A 924 25.18 2.93 3.95
CA ASN A 924 24.84 2.99 5.36
C ASN A 924 25.63 1.97 6.20
N VAL A 925 26.47 1.14 5.58
CA VAL A 925 27.27 0.13 6.30
C VAL A 925 28.73 0.16 5.87
N ILE A 926 29.62 0.10 6.86
CA ILE A 926 31.07 -0.20 6.70
C ILE A 926 31.46 -1.51 7.40
N ASP A 927 30.48 -2.13 8.03
CA ASP A 927 30.51 -3.45 8.64
C ASP A 927 29.10 -4.01 8.46
N ALA A 928 28.96 -5.01 7.60
CA ALA A 928 27.66 -5.53 7.20
C ALA A 928 27.12 -6.55 8.21
N ILE A 929 28.01 -7.31 8.84
CA ILE A 929 27.69 -8.40 9.75
C ILE A 929 28.72 -8.46 10.86
N PHE A 930 28.24 -8.43 12.10
CA PHE A 930 29.01 -8.69 13.30
C PHE A 930 28.64 -10.06 13.87
N LEU A 931 29.63 -10.94 14.00
CA LEU A 931 29.49 -12.22 14.67
C LEU A 931 30.24 -12.15 16.00
N SER A 932 29.52 -12.32 17.10
CA SER A 932 30.11 -12.25 18.43
C SER A 932 30.98 -13.47 18.75
N SER A 933 31.97 -13.31 19.64
CA SER A 933 32.76 -14.40 20.23
C SER A 933 31.89 -15.43 20.98
N ILE A 934 30.67 -15.05 21.37
CA ILE A 934 29.67 -15.96 21.95
C ILE A 934 28.59 -16.37 20.93
N ARG A 935 28.91 -16.34 19.63
CA ARG A 935 28.09 -16.84 18.50
C ARG A 935 26.78 -16.10 18.24
N LYS A 936 26.58 -14.91 18.79
CA LYS A 936 25.46 -14.04 18.43
C LYS A 936 25.60 -13.50 17.00
N LEU A 937 24.47 -13.39 16.31
CA LEU A 937 24.34 -13.06 14.90
C LEU A 937 23.75 -11.64 14.76
N TYR A 938 24.52 -10.71 14.20
CA TYR A 938 24.10 -9.33 14.00
C TYR A 938 24.30 -8.91 12.54
N PRO A 939 23.25 -8.96 11.70
CA PRO A 939 23.27 -8.14 10.51
C PRO A 939 23.22 -6.67 10.98
N LYS A 940 23.96 -5.80 10.30
CA LYS A 940 23.95 -4.36 10.58
C LYS A 940 23.20 -3.61 9.48
N GLY A 941 22.24 -2.78 9.88
CA GLY A 941 21.44 -1.96 8.94
C GLY A 941 22.01 -0.56 8.78
N ASP A 942 22.68 -0.08 9.81
CA ASP A 942 23.37 1.21 9.86
C ASP A 942 24.62 1.05 10.74
N SER A 943 25.82 1.11 10.15
CA SER A 943 27.10 0.98 10.88
C SER A 943 28.04 2.16 10.69
N ILE A 944 27.53 3.27 10.16
CA ILE A 944 28.28 4.51 10.05
C ILE A 944 28.25 5.25 11.39
N THR A 945 29.39 5.24 12.08
CA THR A 945 29.57 6.06 13.28
C THR A 945 29.47 7.55 12.93
N ARG A 946 28.64 8.28 13.67
CA ARG A 946 28.39 9.71 13.47
C ARG A 946 27.75 10.32 14.70
N VAL A 947 27.86 11.63 14.82
CA VAL A 947 27.03 12.38 15.76
C VAL A 947 25.64 12.55 15.14
N MET A 948 24.62 12.03 15.80
CA MET A 948 23.22 12.33 15.49
C MET A 948 22.81 13.58 16.25
N ASN A 949 22.21 14.54 15.55
CA ASN A 949 21.57 15.69 16.18
C ASN A 949 20.20 15.29 16.72
N GLU A 950 19.63 16.16 17.56
CA GLU A 950 18.26 16.01 18.02
C GLU A 950 17.30 15.88 16.82
N PHE A 951 16.39 14.91 16.92
CA PHE A 951 15.43 14.46 15.91
C PHE A 951 16.00 13.82 14.65
N ASP A 952 17.31 13.54 14.58
CA ASP A 952 17.83 12.65 13.55
C ASP A 952 17.23 11.25 13.74
N THR A 953 16.97 10.58 12.61
CA THR A 953 16.29 9.28 12.59
C THR A 953 17.03 8.24 11.76
N THR A 954 16.86 6.98 12.12
CA THR A 954 17.25 5.84 11.30
C THR A 954 16.17 4.76 11.37
N SER A 955 15.79 4.21 10.21
CA SER A 955 14.69 3.25 10.10
C SER A 955 15.02 2.15 9.10
N ILE A 956 14.59 0.92 9.41
CA ILE A 956 14.72 -0.23 8.51
C ILE A 956 13.57 -1.21 8.75
N VAL A 957 13.31 -2.05 7.75
CA VAL A 957 12.44 -3.22 7.90
C VAL A 957 13.32 -4.46 7.85
N SER A 958 13.33 -5.18 8.97
CA SER A 958 14.13 -6.38 9.17
C SER A 958 13.24 -7.60 9.33
N TYR A 959 13.80 -8.79 9.19
CA TYR A 959 13.07 -10.03 9.41
C TYR A 959 13.88 -11.03 10.22
N ARG A 960 13.16 -11.89 10.93
CA ARG A 960 13.63 -13.13 11.54
C ARG A 960 12.60 -14.21 11.26
N SER A 961 13.02 -15.24 10.57
CA SER A 961 12.19 -16.38 10.20
C SER A 961 12.71 -17.67 10.78
N PHE A 962 11.78 -18.57 11.03
CA PHE A 962 12.05 -19.91 11.51
C PHE A 962 11.29 -20.89 10.62
N ASN A 963 12.02 -21.57 9.75
CA ASN A 963 11.44 -22.38 8.69
C ASN A 963 11.71 -23.87 8.96
N ASN A 964 10.75 -24.70 8.57
CA ASN A 964 10.88 -26.15 8.66
C ASN A 964 11.97 -26.62 7.67
N PRO A 965 13.02 -27.33 8.13
CA PRO A 965 14.07 -27.82 7.25
C PRO A 965 13.55 -28.67 6.08
N ASN A 966 12.40 -29.35 6.26
CA ASN A 966 11.76 -30.16 5.23
C ASN A 966 11.31 -29.37 3.99
N TYR A 967 11.21 -28.03 4.08
CA TYR A 967 10.96 -27.18 2.93
C TYR A 967 12.18 -26.99 2.03
N ASN A 968 13.34 -27.55 2.41
CA ASN A 968 14.58 -27.47 1.64
C ASN A 968 14.96 -28.88 1.14
N PRO A 969 14.62 -29.26 -0.12
CA PRO A 969 15.10 -30.50 -0.71
C PRO A 969 16.62 -30.49 -0.87
N ALA A 970 17.20 -31.66 -1.09
CA ALA A 970 18.63 -31.81 -1.33
C ALA A 970 19.11 -30.86 -2.46
N GLY A 971 20.07 -30.00 -2.14
CA GLY A 971 20.60 -28.98 -3.03
C GLY A 971 20.09 -27.56 -2.75
N ARG A 972 18.89 -27.40 -2.17
CA ARG A 972 18.39 -26.12 -1.63
C ARG A 972 18.86 -25.97 -0.19
N THR A 973 19.51 -24.86 0.11
CA THR A 973 20.03 -24.56 1.45
C THR A 973 19.04 -23.76 2.26
N ASN A 974 18.34 -22.83 1.62
CA ASN A 974 17.37 -21.99 2.29
C ASN A 974 16.24 -21.59 1.34
N PHE A 975 15.03 -21.60 1.87
CA PHE A 975 13.86 -20.96 1.31
C PHE A 975 13.24 -20.11 2.42
N ASN A 976 13.17 -18.81 2.16
CA ASN A 976 12.56 -17.84 3.05
C ASN A 976 11.76 -16.84 2.24
N PHE A 977 10.66 -16.33 2.78
CA PHE A 977 9.94 -15.23 2.16
C PHE A 977 9.35 -14.30 3.22
N GLN A 978 9.16 -13.03 2.85
CA GLN A 978 8.52 -12.03 3.70
C GLN A 978 7.45 -11.30 2.89
N LYS A 979 6.26 -11.19 3.47
CA LYS A 979 5.19 -10.36 2.93
C LYS A 979 5.26 -8.96 3.55
N ASP A 980 5.33 -7.93 2.72
CA ASP A 980 5.24 -6.52 3.13
C ASP A 980 4.24 -5.80 2.22
N GLY A 981 3.08 -5.46 2.78
CA GLY A 981 1.94 -4.96 2.00
C GLY A 981 1.48 -5.97 0.95
N GLU A 982 1.40 -5.52 -0.30
CA GLU A 982 1.03 -6.34 -1.47
C GLU A 982 2.23 -7.07 -2.08
N SER A 983 3.45 -6.72 -1.68
CA SER A 983 4.67 -7.32 -2.22
C SER A 983 5.20 -8.48 -1.38
N ILE A 984 5.80 -9.47 -2.03
CA ILE A 984 6.46 -10.60 -1.36
C ILE A 984 7.91 -10.65 -1.82
N THR A 985 8.85 -10.63 -0.87
CA THR A 985 10.27 -10.89 -1.18
C THR A 985 10.59 -12.33 -0.85
N ILE A 986 11.26 -13.04 -1.75
CA ILE A 986 11.65 -14.46 -1.60
C ILE A 986 13.17 -14.55 -1.71
N TRP A 987 13.78 -15.31 -0.80
CA TRP A 987 15.19 -15.68 -0.82
C TRP A 987 15.31 -17.19 -1.01
N LEU A 988 16.04 -17.58 -2.05
CA LEU A 988 16.40 -18.97 -2.33
C LEU A 988 17.92 -19.07 -2.42
N ASP A 989 18.49 -19.99 -1.65
CA ASP A 989 19.92 -20.24 -1.59
C ASP A 989 20.22 -21.72 -1.86
N TYR A 990 21.32 -22.01 -2.55
CA TYR A 990 21.65 -23.33 -3.10
C TYR A 990 23.12 -23.71 -2.88
N HIS A 991 23.34 -24.99 -2.58
CA HIS A 991 24.67 -25.62 -2.53
C HIS A 991 24.70 -26.92 -3.36
N GLY A 992 23.70 -27.13 -4.21
CA GLY A 992 23.64 -28.26 -5.12
C GLY A 992 22.94 -27.88 -6.42
N SER A 993 23.17 -28.71 -7.45
CA SER A 993 22.55 -28.55 -8.74
C SER A 993 21.24 -29.32 -8.77
N LEU A 994 20.17 -28.62 -9.14
CA LEU A 994 18.82 -29.15 -9.19
C LEU A 994 17.94 -28.28 -10.09
N LYS A 995 16.87 -28.90 -10.60
CA LYS A 995 15.68 -28.18 -11.06
C LYS A 995 14.73 -28.12 -9.87
N ASP A 996 14.52 -26.93 -9.36
CA ASP A 996 13.71 -26.71 -8.16
C ASP A 996 12.34 -26.17 -8.56
N SER A 997 11.29 -26.71 -7.93
CA SER A 997 9.92 -26.24 -8.07
C SER A 997 9.42 -25.85 -6.69
N VAL A 998 9.53 -24.55 -6.39
CA VAL A 998 9.08 -24.01 -5.11
C VAL A 998 7.56 -23.89 -5.16
N VAL A 999 6.87 -24.59 -4.27
CA VAL A 999 5.41 -24.51 -4.17
C VAL A 999 5.02 -23.09 -3.76
N ALA A 1000 4.29 -22.42 -4.62
CA ALA A 1000 3.76 -21.08 -4.33
C ALA A 1000 2.53 -21.19 -3.43
N LEU A 1001 2.32 -20.19 -2.57
CA LEU A 1001 1.04 -20.08 -1.89
C LEU A 1001 -0.04 -19.72 -2.92
N SER A 1002 -1.26 -20.21 -2.73
CA SER A 1002 -2.34 -20.02 -3.69
C SER A 1002 -2.62 -18.55 -4.01
N GLU A 1003 -2.43 -17.66 -3.04
CA GLU A 1003 -2.62 -16.22 -3.25
C GLU A 1003 -1.48 -15.53 -4.03
N TRP A 1004 -0.42 -16.26 -4.38
CA TRP A 1004 0.66 -15.73 -5.22
C TRP A 1004 0.40 -15.99 -6.71
N ALA A 1005 -0.51 -16.90 -7.05
CA ALA A 1005 -0.79 -17.27 -8.42
C ALA A 1005 -1.20 -16.04 -9.26
N GLY A 1006 -0.53 -15.86 -10.40
CA GLY A 1006 -0.73 -14.72 -11.32
C GLY A 1006 0.08 -13.47 -10.98
N MET A 1007 0.81 -13.43 -9.86
CA MET A 1007 1.72 -12.32 -9.56
C MET A 1007 2.93 -12.31 -10.50
N ASN A 1008 3.44 -11.12 -10.80
CA ASN A 1008 4.65 -10.95 -11.59
C ASN A 1008 5.88 -11.18 -10.71
N ILE A 1009 6.88 -11.89 -11.24
CA ILE A 1009 8.15 -12.18 -10.59
C ILE A 1009 9.22 -11.25 -11.16
N SER A 1010 9.81 -10.43 -10.30
CA SER A 1010 11.01 -9.67 -10.62
C SER A 1010 12.22 -10.26 -9.89
N VAL A 1011 13.34 -10.37 -10.59
CA VAL A 1011 14.61 -10.76 -9.97
C VAL A 1011 15.24 -9.51 -9.36
N VAL A 1012 15.40 -9.50 -8.04
CA VAL A 1012 16.09 -8.42 -7.31
C VAL A 1012 17.60 -8.60 -7.46
N GLU A 1013 18.07 -9.83 -7.28
CA GLU A 1013 19.48 -10.19 -7.50
C GLU A 1013 19.64 -11.71 -7.63
N LYS A 1014 20.72 -12.16 -8.27
CA LYS A 1014 21.07 -13.57 -8.38
C LYS A 1014 22.57 -13.79 -8.62
N THR A 1015 23.02 -15.02 -8.41
CA THR A 1015 24.28 -15.52 -8.98
C THR A 1015 24.08 -16.02 -10.42
N ASP A 1016 25.16 -16.11 -11.19
CA ASP A 1016 25.09 -16.49 -12.62
C ASP A 1016 24.63 -17.94 -12.82
N ASN A 1017 24.89 -18.80 -11.84
CA ASN A 1017 24.54 -20.23 -11.83
C ASN A 1017 23.14 -20.54 -11.27
N VAL A 1018 22.30 -19.52 -11.05
CA VAL A 1018 20.89 -19.68 -10.66
C VAL A 1018 20.02 -18.89 -11.62
N ASN A 1019 18.98 -19.52 -12.18
CA ASN A 1019 18.12 -18.92 -13.20
C ASN A 1019 16.64 -19.19 -12.91
N LEU A 1020 15.84 -18.13 -13.06
CA LEU A 1020 14.38 -18.18 -13.04
C LEU A 1020 13.86 -18.66 -14.41
N ILE A 1021 12.84 -19.52 -14.41
CA ILE A 1021 12.29 -20.11 -15.65
C ILE A 1021 11.06 -19.34 -16.16
N SER A 1022 10.25 -18.77 -15.27
CA SER A 1022 9.04 -18.01 -15.60
C SER A 1022 9.02 -16.70 -14.81
N ASP A 1023 8.55 -15.61 -15.43
CA ASP A 1023 8.36 -14.31 -14.81
C ASP A 1023 6.95 -14.11 -14.22
N ILE A 1024 6.10 -15.14 -14.27
CA ILE A 1024 4.78 -15.15 -13.63
C ILE A 1024 4.69 -16.35 -12.69
N VAL A 1025 4.15 -16.13 -11.50
CA VAL A 1025 3.87 -17.18 -10.53
C VAL A 1025 2.71 -18.04 -11.02
N THR A 1026 2.94 -19.34 -11.14
CA THR A 1026 1.87 -20.33 -11.35
C THR A 1026 1.55 -21.02 -10.02
N ASN A 1027 1.29 -22.33 -10.01
CA ASN A 1027 1.29 -23.10 -8.77
C ASN A 1027 2.70 -23.30 -8.19
N THR A 1028 3.73 -23.13 -9.04
CA THR A 1028 5.14 -23.22 -8.65
C THR A 1028 5.93 -22.02 -9.16
N ILE A 1029 7.06 -21.76 -8.49
CA ILE A 1029 8.14 -20.92 -8.97
C ILE A 1029 9.29 -21.86 -9.32
N ASP A 1030 9.58 -21.98 -10.61
CA ASP A 1030 10.58 -22.92 -11.12
C ASP A 1030 11.94 -22.24 -11.29
N ILE A 1031 12.96 -22.84 -10.68
CA ILE A 1031 14.35 -22.36 -10.66
C ILE A 1031 15.26 -23.47 -11.16
N VAL A 1032 16.28 -23.11 -11.94
CA VAL A 1032 17.40 -24.00 -12.27
C VAL A 1032 18.64 -23.50 -11.58
N SER A 1033 19.20 -24.35 -10.72
CA SER A 1033 20.49 -24.12 -10.07
C SER A 1033 21.54 -25.10 -10.62
N THR A 1034 22.68 -24.55 -11.03
CA THR A 1034 23.92 -25.30 -11.31
C THR A 1034 24.97 -25.09 -10.21
N ALA A 1035 24.53 -24.63 -9.04
CA ALA A 1035 25.40 -24.45 -7.87
C ALA A 1035 26.03 -25.77 -7.41
N THR A 1036 27.21 -25.66 -6.82
CA THR A 1036 27.87 -26.75 -6.10
C THR A 1036 28.18 -26.32 -4.67
N ALA A 1037 28.63 -27.25 -3.82
CA ALA A 1037 29.06 -26.91 -2.47
C ALA A 1037 30.20 -25.87 -2.43
N SER A 1038 30.97 -25.72 -3.51
CA SER A 1038 32.08 -24.75 -3.61
C SER A 1038 31.68 -23.45 -4.30
N SER A 1039 30.78 -23.49 -5.29
CA SER A 1039 30.36 -22.28 -6.01
C SER A 1039 29.19 -21.57 -5.36
N TYR A 1040 28.40 -22.31 -4.56
CA TYR A 1040 27.08 -21.94 -4.01
C TYR A 1040 26.18 -21.21 -5.03
N GLY A 1041 25.01 -20.73 -4.65
CA GLY A 1041 24.17 -19.93 -5.53
C GLY A 1041 23.01 -19.31 -4.79
N TYR A 1042 22.51 -18.18 -5.25
CA TYR A 1042 21.32 -17.57 -4.67
C TYR A 1042 20.50 -16.81 -5.71
N ILE A 1043 19.22 -16.64 -5.41
CA ILE A 1043 18.32 -15.74 -6.12
C ILE A 1043 17.37 -15.09 -5.11
N VAL A 1044 17.18 -13.78 -5.27
CA VAL A 1044 16.21 -12.98 -4.51
C VAL A 1044 15.15 -12.49 -5.50
N LEU A 1045 13.90 -12.82 -5.21
CA LEU A 1045 12.76 -12.49 -6.06
C LEU A 1045 11.83 -11.52 -5.33
N LYS A 1046 11.12 -10.70 -6.10
CA LYS A 1046 10.02 -9.88 -5.61
C LYS A 1046 8.77 -10.14 -6.45
N LEU A 1047 7.69 -10.49 -5.75
CA LEU A 1047 6.36 -10.68 -6.33
C LEU A 1047 5.54 -9.41 -6.14
N VAL A 1048 4.83 -8.98 -7.19
CA VAL A 1048 3.93 -7.81 -7.22
C VAL A 1048 2.67 -8.06 -8.02
#